data_AF-A0A5A8D110-F1
#
_entry.id   AF-A0A5A8D110-F1
#
_cell.length_a   1.000
_cell.length_b   1.000
_cell.length_c   1.000
_cell.angle_alpha   90.00
_cell.angle_beta   90.00
_cell.angle_gamma   90.00
#
_symmetry.space_group_name_H-M   'P 1'
#
loop_
_entity.id
_entity.type
_entity.pdbx_description
1 polymer ?
#
loop_
_entity_poly.entity_id
_entity_poly.type
_entity_poly.pdbx_seq_one_letter_code
_entity_poly.pdbx_strand_id
1 'polypeptide(L)'
;MSRLLIADCAATMGEATRAMTASTGRSGWLRLVESSHPMRPGVEKLKVAIEGASALFVAFNERCRTPVADPACSVMFFADEQCTRMVARRQGPPHAFRPFLAPVNTLYAVVRGPDAATAASSTDSRERYGLRCTVRGLRGVSWSAEPDIRREPSLEWACWLLTYLVREALPEATLRAGALHTGDMLGAMVRFLRTPDAPFKPAVLALVSSVLACPQYFSASDAPDLTAFASIGRSALALLSSAAGAAERLFPPIQLQHALEMAASAHAARAVFATPLFCPVDVSSSAAGAGAAGGVWNPLSDPSTWSPPLAAGKDLASPDVASLPELEALALARELFKPLASAARCAASSPRLGRIPDPWMARAVAEAEGGEPSAVSAARLAAAHRSSAEWTRAMDEELIAWLSGAARAAEKSVPALDAKALTLTARDKSSFPALAFEDDASVRRRFALLRLANALLARCLRLVDATGALGPASMGALLRGAAHLVFAHTKEKVVNAAVKATKRSGTFGSALLLDHDEATAALAAGRCRPETSRCLFVQVYEHLSRHPASDLRGDLDGSECLFRVAFKGQEGIDAGGLFRGTLTDMCEDLFPPPGREAGVDLFVRTPSCAADPAAEPEFAPNPARTNEAASALFRFVGVMMGVSLRFRFCMPFELAPVVWRLVAGDTVGMEDLAGADGAVVALLRSVEDWMPPAGRDASRGAGDGAAGGGGVSGAEAAEAVAALLLDGAVLGDDEALDAALAGLPADDAAFVTRFGGLRFVDSLPGGDGAPLVQGGERRLVLPASRAAFVTLVVQARLRRWAPPPA
;
A
#
# COMPACT_ATOMS: atom_id res chain seq x y z
N MET A 1 22.08 11.80 -17.62
CA MET A 1 21.82 11.68 -16.17
C MET A 1 21.47 10.25 -15.76
N SER A 2 20.46 9.61 -16.38
CA SER A 2 19.99 8.24 -16.03
C SER A 2 21.07 7.13 -16.03
N ARG A 3 21.96 7.08 -17.03
CA ARG A 3 23.04 6.07 -17.08
C ARG A 3 24.03 6.16 -15.92
N LEU A 4 24.34 7.38 -15.45
CA LEU A 4 25.25 7.59 -14.33
C LEU A 4 24.62 7.13 -13.02
N LEU A 5 23.33 7.42 -12.81
CA LEU A 5 22.58 6.97 -11.64
C LEU A 5 22.47 5.44 -11.57
N ILE A 6 22.27 4.77 -12.71
CA ILE A 6 22.22 3.30 -12.77
C ILE A 6 23.58 2.69 -12.38
N ALA A 7 24.68 3.23 -12.93
CA ALA A 7 26.03 2.78 -12.59
C ALA A 7 26.36 3.02 -11.10
N ASP A 8 26.01 4.19 -10.59
CA ASP A 8 26.18 4.55 -9.17
C ASP A 8 25.41 3.61 -8.24
N CYS A 9 24.14 3.31 -8.58
CA CYS A 9 23.30 2.38 -7.83
C CYS A 9 23.93 0.98 -7.75
N ALA A 10 24.42 0.46 -8.87
CA ALA A 10 25.03 -0.87 -8.94
C ALA A 10 26.35 -0.94 -8.15
N ALA A 11 27.23 0.05 -8.33
CA ALA A 11 28.49 0.14 -7.61
C ALA A 11 28.24 0.25 -6.09
N THR A 12 27.38 1.19 -5.68
CA THR A 12 27.09 1.44 -4.26
C THR A 12 26.45 0.24 -3.60
N MET A 13 25.48 -0.43 -4.24
CA MET A 13 24.88 -1.65 -3.67
C MET A 13 25.92 -2.76 -3.46
N GLY A 14 26.77 -3.00 -4.47
CA GLY A 14 27.81 -4.02 -4.39
C GLY A 14 28.88 -3.72 -3.32
N GLU A 15 29.27 -2.45 -3.17
CA GLU A 15 30.28 -2.02 -2.20
C GLU A 15 29.72 -1.94 -0.78
N ALA A 16 28.54 -1.34 -0.59
CA ALA A 16 27.89 -1.19 0.72
C ALA A 16 27.61 -2.56 1.35
N THR A 17 27.07 -3.52 0.57
CA THR A 17 26.81 -4.87 1.08
C THR A 17 28.08 -5.62 1.46
N ARG A 18 29.18 -5.45 0.71
CA ARG A 18 30.50 -6.00 1.06
C ARG A 18 31.07 -5.36 2.33
N ALA A 19 31.04 -4.03 2.43
CA ALA A 19 31.51 -3.30 3.61
C ALA A 19 30.74 -3.72 4.87
N MET A 20 29.44 -3.93 4.73
CA MET A 20 28.57 -4.42 5.80
C MET A 20 28.92 -5.83 6.26
N THR A 21 28.99 -6.78 5.33
CA THR A 21 29.35 -8.16 5.66
C THR A 21 30.75 -8.21 6.30
N ALA A 22 31.71 -7.45 5.78
CA ALA A 22 33.05 -7.35 6.35
C ALA A 22 33.05 -6.76 7.77
N SER A 23 32.16 -5.80 8.07
CA SER A 23 32.00 -5.22 9.41
C SER A 23 31.54 -6.28 10.42
N THR A 24 30.64 -7.18 10.04
CA THR A 24 30.16 -8.25 10.94
C THR A 24 31.21 -9.31 11.28
N GLY A 25 32.23 -9.49 10.43
CA GLY A 25 33.35 -10.39 10.71
C GLY A 25 34.36 -9.85 11.73
N ARG A 26 34.26 -8.57 12.11
CA ARG A 26 35.20 -7.92 13.04
C ARG A 26 34.74 -8.14 14.48
N SER A 27 35.31 -9.13 15.16
CA SER A 27 35.02 -9.39 16.59
C SER A 27 35.23 -8.15 17.47
N GLY A 28 36.24 -7.33 17.15
CA GLY A 28 36.53 -6.08 17.83
C GLY A 28 35.48 -4.97 17.65
N TRP A 29 34.48 -5.15 16.77
CA TRP A 29 33.39 -4.20 16.51
C TRP A 29 32.06 -4.62 17.14
N LEU A 30 32.06 -5.60 18.04
CA LEU A 30 30.92 -5.92 18.89
C LEU A 30 31.22 -5.50 20.33
N ARG A 31 30.28 -4.79 20.95
CA ARG A 31 30.34 -4.39 22.36
C ARG A 31 29.05 -4.78 23.06
N LEU A 32 29.16 -5.31 24.27
CA LEU A 32 28.03 -5.49 25.17
C LEU A 32 27.94 -4.24 26.05
N VAL A 33 26.75 -3.66 26.15
CA VAL A 33 26.45 -2.53 27.03
C VAL A 33 25.31 -2.93 27.95
N GLU A 34 25.50 -2.82 29.25
CA GLU A 34 24.46 -3.07 30.24
C GLU A 34 24.49 -2.01 31.32
N SER A 35 23.31 -1.67 31.83
CA SER A 35 23.16 -0.82 33.02
C SER A 35 23.19 -1.65 34.30
N SER A 36 23.14 -0.97 35.43
CA SER A 36 22.91 -1.61 36.72
C SER A 36 21.57 -2.37 36.73
N HIS A 37 21.60 -3.66 37.08
CA HIS A 37 20.42 -4.52 37.17
C HIS A 37 20.29 -5.15 38.56
N PRO A 38 19.16 -4.94 39.27
CA PRO A 38 18.02 -4.10 38.90
C PRO A 38 18.38 -2.60 38.81
N MET A 39 17.61 -1.84 38.03
CA MET A 39 17.77 -0.39 37.87
C MET A 39 17.78 0.31 39.23
N ARG A 40 18.79 1.16 39.44
CA ARG A 40 18.91 1.99 40.64
C ARG A 40 18.13 3.30 40.47
N PRO A 41 17.58 3.88 41.55
CA PRO A 41 17.06 5.24 41.50
C PRO A 41 18.10 6.25 41.01
N GLY A 42 17.68 7.22 40.20
CA GLY A 42 18.56 8.26 39.65
C GLY A 42 18.89 8.04 38.17
N VAL A 43 20.08 8.51 37.76
CA VAL A 43 20.52 8.50 36.36
C VAL A 43 21.88 7.84 36.24
N GLU A 44 21.98 6.86 35.34
CA GLU A 44 23.22 6.19 34.95
C GLU A 44 23.59 6.60 33.52
N LYS A 45 24.86 6.96 33.29
CA LYS A 45 25.39 7.32 31.97
C LYS A 45 26.40 6.29 31.49
N LEU A 46 26.25 5.81 30.26
CA LEU A 46 27.10 4.82 29.61
C LEU A 46 27.64 5.39 28.30
N LYS A 47 28.86 4.98 27.91
CA LYS A 47 29.50 5.38 26.65
C LYS A 47 29.98 4.15 25.91
N VAL A 48 29.73 4.10 24.60
CA VAL A 48 30.28 3.10 23.70
C VAL A 48 30.89 3.79 22.50
N ALA A 49 32.14 3.48 22.20
CA ALA A 49 32.85 3.98 21.02
C ALA A 49 33.45 2.80 20.25
N ILE A 50 33.28 2.79 18.93
CA ILE A 50 33.86 1.79 18.04
C ILE A 50 34.62 2.52 16.94
N GLU A 51 35.94 2.59 17.10
CA GLU A 51 36.80 3.29 16.16
C GLU A 51 36.71 2.69 14.75
N GLY A 52 36.62 3.58 13.78
CA GLY A 52 36.50 3.24 12.38
C GLY A 52 35.11 2.79 11.93
N ALA A 53 34.12 2.61 12.81
CA ALA A 53 32.73 2.45 12.40
C ALA A 53 32.16 3.80 11.92
N SER A 54 31.28 3.80 10.92
CA SER A 54 30.51 4.99 10.52
C SER A 54 29.09 4.99 11.08
N ALA A 55 28.59 3.82 11.50
CA ALA A 55 27.33 3.69 12.21
C ALA A 55 27.39 2.63 13.32
N LEU A 56 26.52 2.73 14.31
CA LEU A 56 26.34 1.78 15.40
C LEU A 56 24.92 1.18 15.36
N PHE A 57 24.83 -0.14 15.23
CA PHE A 57 23.56 -0.86 15.34
C PHE A 57 23.38 -1.42 16.74
N VAL A 58 22.29 -1.01 17.41
CA VAL A 58 21.97 -1.37 18.79
C VAL A 58 20.85 -2.39 18.79
N ALA A 59 21.14 -3.61 19.29
CA ALA A 59 20.16 -4.68 19.43
C ALA A 59 19.99 -5.07 20.91
N PHE A 60 18.75 -5.09 21.39
CA PHE A 60 18.42 -5.26 22.80
C PHE A 60 18.21 -6.73 23.16
N ASN A 61 18.55 -7.09 24.40
CA ASN A 61 18.18 -8.37 24.97
C ASN A 61 16.67 -8.40 25.28
N GLU A 62 16.02 -9.56 25.12
CA GLU A 62 14.58 -9.77 25.36
C GLU A 62 14.13 -9.44 26.79
N ARG A 63 15.05 -9.32 27.74
CA ARG A 63 14.75 -8.94 29.12
C ARG A 63 14.65 -7.44 29.32
N CYS A 64 15.16 -6.61 28.40
CA CYS A 64 15.14 -5.15 28.52
C CYS A 64 13.72 -4.66 28.79
N ARG A 65 13.55 -3.86 29.85
CA ARG A 65 12.29 -3.21 30.17
C ARG A 65 12.51 -2.08 31.17
N THR A 66 11.63 -1.10 31.17
CA THR A 66 11.49 -0.16 32.28
C THR A 66 10.14 -0.35 32.98
N PRO A 67 10.00 0.07 34.24
CA PRO A 67 8.71 0.07 34.93
C PRO A 67 7.63 0.79 34.12
N VAL A 68 6.51 0.13 33.86
CA VAL A 68 5.39 0.72 33.11
C VAL A 68 4.60 1.72 33.96
N ALA A 69 4.55 1.49 35.28
CA ALA A 69 3.87 2.35 36.23
C ALA A 69 4.55 3.72 36.45
N ASP A 70 5.83 3.86 36.05
CA ASP A 70 6.57 5.12 36.17
C ASP A 70 6.97 5.65 34.78
N PRO A 71 6.24 6.65 34.26
CA PRO A 71 6.52 7.22 32.96
C PRO A 71 7.82 8.05 32.90
N ALA A 72 8.47 8.35 34.03
CA ALA A 72 9.78 9.00 34.04
C ALA A 72 10.93 8.01 33.76
N CYS A 73 10.73 6.72 34.00
CA CYS A 73 11.71 5.68 33.72
C CYS A 73 11.92 5.52 32.21
N SER A 74 13.15 5.72 31.74
CA SER A 74 13.47 5.59 30.32
C SER A 74 14.95 5.34 30.06
N VAL A 75 15.24 4.80 28.88
CA VAL A 75 16.60 4.66 28.34
C VAL A 75 16.69 5.55 27.10
N MET A 76 17.57 6.56 27.15
CA MET A 76 17.78 7.51 26.07
C MET A 76 19.19 7.34 25.48
N PHE A 77 19.34 7.50 24.17
CA PHE A 77 20.60 7.39 23.46
C PHE A 77 20.90 8.70 22.73
N PHE A 78 22.14 9.18 22.80
CA PHE A 78 22.59 10.46 22.27
C PHE A 78 23.82 10.32 21.40
N ALA A 79 23.92 11.18 20.38
CA ALA A 79 25.05 11.27 19.46
C ALA A 79 26.24 12.03 20.05
N ASP A 80 26.02 12.84 21.08
CA ASP A 80 26.98 13.73 21.71
C ASP A 80 27.04 13.55 23.23
N GLU A 81 28.19 13.89 23.81
CA GLU A 81 28.44 13.74 25.25
C GLU A 81 27.56 14.67 26.10
N GLN A 82 27.23 15.86 25.56
CA GLN A 82 26.36 16.82 26.22
C GLN A 82 24.88 16.38 26.26
N CYS A 83 24.53 15.27 25.60
CA CYS A 83 23.18 14.73 25.52
C CYS A 83 22.17 15.72 24.90
N THR A 84 22.57 16.44 23.86
CA THR A 84 21.74 17.43 23.15
C THR A 84 21.04 16.85 21.92
N ARG A 85 21.68 15.90 21.24
CA ARG A 85 21.18 15.25 20.02
C ARG A 85 20.74 13.83 20.34
N MET A 86 19.47 13.68 20.73
CA MET A 86 18.88 12.38 21.02
C MET A 86 18.68 11.57 19.72
N VAL A 87 19.17 10.34 19.70
CA VAL A 87 19.04 9.39 18.59
C VAL A 87 17.84 8.47 18.79
N ALA A 88 17.63 7.99 20.03
CA ALA A 88 16.56 7.06 20.36
C ALA A 88 16.16 7.14 21.82
N ARG A 89 14.88 6.87 22.11
CA ARG A 89 14.35 6.67 23.47
C ARG A 89 13.59 5.35 23.55
N ARG A 90 13.73 4.61 24.64
CA ARG A 90 13.06 3.34 24.91
C ARG A 90 12.44 3.36 26.31
N GLN A 91 11.25 2.80 26.41
CA GLN A 91 10.45 2.82 27.64
C GLN A 91 9.39 1.72 27.62
N GLY A 92 9.17 1.08 28.75
CA GLY A 92 8.11 0.11 28.98
C GLY A 92 8.55 -1.34 28.78
N PRO A 93 7.66 -2.23 28.29
CA PRO A 93 7.89 -3.67 28.21
C PRO A 93 8.91 -4.07 27.12
N PRO A 94 9.35 -5.34 27.06
CA PRO A 94 10.37 -5.80 26.10
C PRO A 94 10.13 -5.46 24.62
N HIS A 95 8.88 -5.52 24.15
CA HIS A 95 8.57 -5.20 22.76
C HIS A 95 8.77 -3.71 22.40
N ALA A 96 8.87 -2.83 23.41
CA ALA A 96 9.19 -1.42 23.21
C ALA A 96 10.70 -1.20 22.96
N PHE A 97 11.55 -2.16 23.30
CA PHE A 97 13.01 -2.13 23.09
C PHE A 97 13.39 -2.61 21.69
N ARG A 98 12.87 -1.91 20.67
CA ARG A 98 13.18 -2.22 19.26
C ARG A 98 14.59 -1.80 18.89
N PRO A 99 15.37 -2.64 18.17
CA PRO A 99 16.69 -2.28 17.66
C PRO A 99 16.68 -0.99 16.83
N PHE A 100 17.81 -0.29 16.77
CA PHE A 100 17.95 0.90 15.93
C PHE A 100 19.39 1.09 15.44
N LEU A 101 19.52 1.89 14.38
CA LEU A 101 20.81 2.33 13.84
C LEU A 101 21.08 3.77 14.25
N ALA A 102 22.31 4.06 14.67
CA ALA A 102 22.79 5.39 14.98
C ALA A 102 23.92 5.75 13.99
N PRO A 103 23.82 6.83 13.20
CA PRO A 103 24.85 7.24 12.24
C PRO A 103 26.00 7.98 12.95
N VAL A 104 26.61 7.32 13.91
CA VAL A 104 27.72 7.81 14.74
C VAL A 104 28.72 6.69 14.98
N ASN A 105 29.93 7.01 15.40
CA ASN A 105 30.93 6.04 15.87
C ASN A 105 30.99 5.92 17.40
N THR A 106 30.34 6.86 18.11
CA THR A 106 30.28 6.96 19.56
C THR A 106 28.84 7.25 19.97
N LEU A 107 28.32 6.47 20.91
CA LEU A 107 26.96 6.61 21.42
C LEU A 107 26.98 6.73 22.94
N TYR A 108 26.17 7.64 23.46
CA TYR A 108 26.00 7.87 24.89
C TYR A 108 24.61 7.41 25.31
N ALA A 109 24.50 6.54 26.29
CA ALA A 109 23.21 6.07 26.81
C ALA A 109 22.97 6.67 28.21
N VAL A 110 21.76 7.18 28.44
CA VAL A 110 21.30 7.73 29.71
C VAL A 110 20.13 6.88 30.17
N VAL A 111 20.33 6.14 31.26
CA VAL A 111 19.35 5.25 31.87
C VAL A 111 18.78 5.95 33.10
N ARG A 112 17.50 6.32 33.05
CA ARG A 112 16.79 6.94 34.15
C ARG A 112 15.98 5.88 34.89
N GLY A 113 16.39 5.59 36.12
CA GLY A 113 15.74 4.62 36.99
C GLY A 113 14.50 5.17 37.70
N PRO A 114 13.77 4.28 38.39
CA PRO A 114 12.55 4.63 39.10
C PRO A 114 12.79 5.59 40.24
N ASP A 115 11.78 6.38 40.58
CA ASP A 115 11.80 7.14 41.82
C ASP A 115 11.86 6.21 43.05
N ALA A 116 12.21 6.78 44.21
CA ALA A 116 12.39 5.99 45.43
C ALA A 116 11.11 5.25 45.87
N ALA A 117 9.94 5.83 45.58
CA ALA A 117 8.64 5.26 45.90
C ALA A 117 8.30 4.04 45.03
N THR A 118 8.50 4.14 43.71
CA THR A 118 8.29 3.04 42.74
C THR A 118 9.33 1.94 42.92
N ALA A 119 10.56 2.30 43.27
CA ALA A 119 11.61 1.34 43.59
C ALA A 119 11.30 0.51 44.86
N ALA A 120 10.51 1.05 45.79
CA ALA A 120 10.09 0.38 47.02
C ALA A 120 8.81 -0.46 46.84
N SER A 121 7.93 -0.13 45.87
CA SER A 121 6.66 -0.81 45.65
C SER A 121 6.76 -2.06 44.75
N SER A 122 7.72 -2.11 43.83
CA SER A 122 7.93 -3.25 42.92
C SER A 122 8.80 -4.33 43.58
N THR A 123 8.21 -5.46 43.98
CA THR A 123 8.93 -6.62 44.55
C THR A 123 9.59 -7.51 43.50
N ASP A 124 9.19 -7.40 42.22
CA ASP A 124 9.78 -8.17 41.12
C ASP A 124 10.98 -7.44 40.50
N SER A 125 12.18 -7.93 40.81
CA SER A 125 13.44 -7.47 40.19
C SER A 125 13.44 -7.51 38.66
N ARG A 126 12.59 -8.33 38.03
CA ARG A 126 12.48 -8.41 36.56
C ARG A 126 11.84 -7.18 35.94
N GLU A 127 10.95 -6.48 36.66
CA GLU A 127 10.28 -5.26 36.19
C GLU A 127 11.24 -4.08 36.06
N ARG A 128 12.38 -4.17 36.74
CA ARG A 128 13.43 -3.15 36.79
C ARG A 128 14.70 -3.62 36.08
N TYR A 129 14.58 -4.42 35.02
CA TYR A 129 15.73 -4.95 34.27
C TYR A 129 16.46 -3.91 33.42
N GLY A 130 15.96 -2.70 33.17
CA GLY A 130 16.72 -1.65 32.48
C GLY A 130 17.26 -2.03 31.09
N LEU A 131 18.53 -1.69 30.85
CA LEU A 131 19.22 -1.87 29.57
C LEU A 131 20.25 -3.01 29.58
N ARG A 132 20.12 -3.94 28.63
CA ARG A 132 21.23 -4.78 28.15
C ARG A 132 21.16 -4.91 26.63
N CYS A 133 22.13 -4.37 25.93
CA CYS A 133 22.17 -4.40 24.47
C CYS A 133 23.54 -4.76 23.93
N THR A 134 23.54 -5.27 22.70
CA THR A 134 24.72 -5.41 21.87
C THR A 134 24.79 -4.21 20.93
N VAL A 135 25.98 -3.63 20.82
CA VAL A 135 26.28 -2.50 19.95
C VAL A 135 27.31 -2.98 18.94
N ARG A 136 26.93 -2.98 17.66
CA ARG A 136 27.78 -3.42 16.55
C ARG A 136 28.18 -2.23 15.69
N GLY A 137 29.48 -2.07 15.48
CA GLY A 137 30.02 -1.11 14.53
C GLY A 137 29.81 -1.59 13.11
N LEU A 138 29.33 -0.69 12.25
CA LEU A 138 29.04 -0.95 10.85
C LEU A 138 29.68 0.10 9.95
N ARG A 139 29.87 -0.27 8.69
CA ARG A 139 30.29 0.59 7.59
C ARG A 139 29.36 0.46 6.41
N GLY A 140 29.25 1.54 5.67
CA GLY A 140 28.51 1.63 4.42
C GLY A 140 27.00 1.39 4.53
N VAL A 141 26.38 1.94 5.57
CA VAL A 141 24.95 1.75 5.83
C VAL A 141 24.16 3.05 5.71
N SER A 142 24.54 4.04 6.50
CA SER A 142 23.76 5.26 6.69
C SER A 142 24.10 6.31 5.65
N TRP A 143 23.10 7.10 5.28
CA TRP A 143 23.26 8.30 4.46
C TRP A 143 22.66 9.50 5.18
N SER A 144 23.50 10.46 5.56
CA SER A 144 23.06 11.71 6.20
C SER A 144 22.90 12.87 5.22
N ALA A 145 23.80 12.99 4.25
CA ALA A 145 23.77 14.05 3.24
C ALA A 145 24.47 13.59 1.95
N GLU A 146 24.14 14.22 0.82
CA GLU A 146 24.73 13.91 -0.50
C GLU A 146 26.27 13.88 -0.53
N PRO A 147 27.00 14.78 0.17
CA PRO A 147 28.46 14.73 0.17
C PRO A 147 29.04 13.44 0.77
N ASP A 148 28.28 12.76 1.64
CA ASP A 148 28.73 11.53 2.29
C ASP A 148 28.77 10.33 1.33
N ILE A 149 27.96 10.35 0.26
CA ILE A 149 27.94 9.30 -0.79
C ILE A 149 29.33 9.15 -1.42
N ARG A 150 30.05 10.26 -1.60
CA ARG A 150 31.41 10.25 -2.17
C ARG A 150 32.49 9.75 -1.21
N ARG A 151 32.19 9.74 0.10
CA ARG A 151 33.13 9.35 1.15
C ARG A 151 33.05 7.87 1.47
N GLU A 152 31.84 7.33 1.50
CA GLU A 152 31.60 5.93 1.81
C GLU A 152 30.33 5.43 1.08
N PRO A 153 30.35 4.21 0.51
CA PRO A 153 29.17 3.64 -0.14
C PRO A 153 28.05 3.42 0.87
N SER A 154 26.84 3.90 0.64
CA SER A 154 25.71 3.77 1.57
C SER A 154 24.64 2.80 1.06
N LEU A 155 24.30 1.81 1.90
CA LEU A 155 23.20 0.89 1.58
C LEU A 155 21.84 1.60 1.56
N GLU A 156 21.62 2.54 2.49
CA GLU A 156 20.39 3.33 2.54
C GLU A 156 20.20 4.12 1.24
N TRP A 157 21.26 4.78 0.76
CA TRP A 157 21.28 5.45 -0.54
C TRP A 157 21.01 4.46 -1.68
N ALA A 158 21.72 3.33 -1.73
CA ALA A 158 21.55 2.35 -2.80
C ALA A 158 20.13 1.76 -2.83
N CYS A 159 19.53 1.49 -1.68
CA CYS A 159 18.16 1.02 -1.57
C CYS A 159 17.13 2.08 -2.01
N TRP A 160 17.32 3.33 -1.59
CA TRP A 160 16.48 4.44 -2.02
C TRP A 160 16.59 4.65 -3.52
N LEU A 161 17.81 4.73 -4.06
CA LEU A 161 18.07 4.95 -5.48
C LEU A 161 17.53 3.80 -6.32
N LEU A 162 17.71 2.54 -5.90
CA LEU A 162 17.13 1.40 -6.61
C LEU A 162 15.59 1.46 -6.59
N THR A 163 14.99 1.84 -5.46
CA THR A 163 13.54 2.02 -5.35
C THR A 163 13.05 3.09 -6.32
N TYR A 164 13.69 4.26 -6.29
CA TYR A 164 13.39 5.39 -7.16
C TYR A 164 13.54 5.03 -8.65
N LEU A 165 14.66 4.39 -9.02
CA LEU A 165 14.91 3.97 -10.41
C LEU A 165 13.95 2.89 -10.90
N VAL A 166 13.54 1.95 -10.04
CA VAL A 166 12.62 0.87 -10.41
C VAL A 166 11.16 1.31 -10.41
N ARG A 167 10.79 2.37 -9.66
CA ARG A 167 9.38 2.77 -9.46
C ARG A 167 8.98 4.11 -10.06
N GLU A 168 9.86 5.11 -10.07
CA GLU A 168 9.48 6.52 -10.27
C GLU A 168 10.26 7.20 -11.41
N ALA A 169 11.55 6.87 -11.58
CA ALA A 169 12.47 7.73 -12.30
C ALA A 169 12.67 7.42 -13.78
N LEU A 170 12.45 6.17 -14.20
CA LEU A 170 12.86 5.72 -15.54
C LEU A 170 11.63 5.61 -16.45
N PRO A 171 11.49 6.47 -17.48
CA PRO A 171 10.60 6.23 -18.60
C PRO A 171 10.90 4.86 -19.19
N GLU A 172 9.86 4.13 -19.66
CA GLU A 172 9.97 2.79 -20.26
C GLU A 172 11.11 2.67 -21.29
N ALA A 173 11.39 3.72 -22.05
CA ALA A 173 12.46 3.79 -23.05
C ALA A 173 13.90 3.67 -22.48
N THR A 174 14.09 3.73 -21.16
CA THR A 174 15.42 3.81 -20.51
C THR A 174 15.82 2.54 -19.76
N LEU A 175 14.85 1.70 -19.38
CA LEU A 175 15.06 0.41 -18.69
C LEU A 175 15.40 -0.70 -19.69
N ARG A 176 16.65 -0.74 -20.14
CA ARG A 176 17.15 -1.89 -20.92
C ARG A 176 17.30 -3.11 -20.02
N ALA A 177 17.10 -4.30 -20.60
CA ALA A 177 17.41 -5.56 -19.91
C ALA A 177 18.89 -5.56 -19.45
N GLY A 178 19.13 -6.02 -18.23
CA GLY A 178 20.45 -6.05 -17.59
C GLY A 178 20.95 -4.70 -17.06
N ALA A 179 20.17 -3.61 -17.11
CA ALA A 179 20.62 -2.32 -16.57
C ALA A 179 20.63 -2.30 -15.02
N LEU A 180 19.52 -2.69 -14.39
CA LEU A 180 19.37 -2.76 -12.92
C LEU A 180 19.10 -4.18 -12.42
N HIS A 181 18.56 -5.05 -13.28
CA HIS A 181 18.24 -6.43 -12.98
C HIS A 181 19.41 -7.30 -13.44
N THR A 182 20.49 -7.33 -12.65
CA THR A 182 21.68 -8.13 -12.92
C THR A 182 21.84 -9.24 -11.87
N GLY A 183 22.56 -10.31 -12.24
CA GLY A 183 22.93 -11.36 -11.29
C GLY A 183 23.73 -10.80 -10.11
N ASP A 184 24.63 -9.85 -10.38
CA ASP A 184 25.46 -9.18 -9.38
C ASP A 184 24.65 -8.37 -8.36
N MET A 185 23.66 -7.60 -8.82
CA MET A 185 22.78 -6.81 -7.95
C MET A 185 21.97 -7.72 -7.03
N LEU A 186 21.38 -8.78 -7.59
CA LEU A 186 20.65 -9.77 -6.81
C LEU A 186 21.57 -10.47 -5.80
N GLY A 187 22.77 -10.88 -6.24
CA GLY A 187 23.79 -11.50 -5.40
C GLY A 187 24.23 -10.60 -4.25
N ALA A 188 24.38 -9.29 -4.49
CA ALA A 188 24.67 -8.30 -3.45
C ALA A 188 23.57 -8.22 -2.39
N MET A 189 22.31 -8.13 -2.81
CA MET A 189 21.17 -8.12 -1.88
C MET A 189 21.04 -9.45 -1.11
N VAL A 190 21.24 -10.60 -1.76
CA VAL A 190 21.21 -11.91 -1.10
C VAL A 190 22.33 -12.05 -0.07
N ARG A 191 23.55 -11.58 -0.40
CA ARG A 191 24.69 -11.53 0.53
C ARG A 191 24.34 -10.70 1.77
N PHE A 192 23.69 -9.56 1.58
CA PHE A 192 23.23 -8.73 2.68
C PHE A 192 22.19 -9.43 3.56
N LEU A 193 21.18 -10.06 2.96
CA LEU A 193 20.14 -10.78 3.71
C LEU A 193 20.71 -11.93 4.56
N ARG A 194 21.79 -12.57 4.10
CA ARG A 194 22.55 -13.59 4.83
C ARG A 194 23.42 -13.03 5.95
N THR A 195 23.65 -11.72 6.00
CA THR A 195 24.47 -11.09 7.05
C THR A 195 23.71 -11.12 8.39
N PRO A 196 24.28 -11.71 9.46
CA PRO A 196 23.62 -11.82 10.76
C PRO A 196 23.46 -10.44 11.41
N ASP A 197 22.31 -10.22 12.06
CA ASP A 197 21.96 -8.97 12.76
C ASP A 197 22.09 -7.69 11.91
N ALA A 198 21.98 -7.80 10.58
CA ALA A 198 22.02 -6.63 9.71
C ALA A 198 20.74 -5.78 9.85
N PRO A 199 20.84 -4.44 9.91
CA PRO A 199 19.69 -3.53 9.81
C PRO A 199 19.01 -3.64 8.43
N PHE A 200 17.88 -2.98 8.20
CA PHE A 200 17.24 -2.82 6.88
C PHE A 200 16.86 -4.08 6.07
N LYS A 201 16.94 -5.29 6.64
CA LYS A 201 16.52 -6.51 5.92
C LYS A 201 15.12 -6.40 5.29
N PRO A 202 14.09 -5.83 5.93
CA PRO A 202 12.77 -5.67 5.30
C PRO A 202 12.81 -4.87 3.99
N ALA A 203 13.57 -3.77 3.95
CA ALA A 203 13.71 -2.93 2.75
C ALA A 203 14.41 -3.70 1.62
N VAL A 204 15.50 -4.42 1.92
CA VAL A 204 16.21 -5.24 0.94
C VAL A 204 15.36 -6.43 0.48
N LEU A 205 14.58 -7.06 1.37
CA LEU A 205 13.62 -8.11 0.99
C LEU A 205 12.59 -7.58 -0.01
N ALA A 206 12.03 -6.39 0.23
CA ALA A 206 11.07 -5.75 -0.67
C ALA A 206 11.68 -5.43 -2.04
N LEU A 207 12.95 -4.98 -2.07
CA LEU A 207 13.70 -4.74 -3.30
C LEU A 207 13.98 -6.03 -4.09
N VAL A 208 14.41 -7.10 -3.41
CA VAL A 208 14.60 -8.41 -4.03
C VAL A 208 13.30 -8.91 -4.65
N SER A 209 12.18 -8.83 -3.92
CA SER A 209 10.87 -9.19 -4.46
C SER A 209 10.48 -8.31 -5.65
N SER A 210 10.78 -7.00 -5.60
CA SER A 210 10.53 -6.08 -6.71
C SER A 210 11.31 -6.45 -7.98
N VAL A 211 12.60 -6.77 -7.85
CA VAL A 211 13.46 -7.17 -8.96
C VAL A 211 13.03 -8.53 -9.52
N LEU A 212 12.82 -9.53 -8.65
CA LEU A 212 12.40 -10.88 -9.06
C LEU A 212 10.99 -10.92 -9.66
N ALA A 213 10.14 -9.97 -9.28
CA ALA A 213 8.82 -9.82 -9.87
C ALA A 213 8.85 -9.36 -11.34
N CYS A 214 10.00 -8.94 -11.86
CA CYS A 214 10.22 -8.65 -13.26
C CYS A 214 11.41 -9.40 -13.85
N PRO A 215 11.28 -10.72 -14.04
CA PRO A 215 12.34 -11.51 -14.64
C PRO A 215 12.68 -11.04 -16.07
N GLN A 216 11.75 -10.40 -16.78
CA GLN A 216 11.96 -9.92 -18.16
C GLN A 216 13.03 -8.82 -18.28
N TYR A 217 13.37 -8.12 -17.19
CA TYR A 217 14.41 -7.09 -17.22
C TYR A 217 15.81 -7.65 -16.97
N PHE A 218 15.95 -8.94 -16.66
CA PHE A 218 17.27 -9.57 -16.64
C PHE A 218 17.76 -9.86 -18.05
N SER A 219 19.07 -9.80 -18.24
CA SER A 219 19.68 -10.23 -19.50
C SER A 219 19.62 -11.74 -19.63
N ALA A 220 19.25 -12.26 -20.82
CA ALA A 220 19.31 -13.69 -21.10
C ALA A 220 20.74 -14.27 -20.97
N SER A 221 21.76 -13.43 -21.13
CA SER A 221 23.18 -13.80 -20.98
C SER A 221 23.71 -13.76 -19.54
N ASP A 222 22.95 -13.17 -18.59
CA ASP A 222 23.31 -13.02 -17.17
C ASP A 222 22.14 -13.48 -16.29
N ALA A 223 21.84 -14.78 -16.34
CA ALA A 223 20.76 -15.36 -15.55
C ALA A 223 21.10 -15.34 -14.05
N PRO A 224 20.21 -14.84 -13.18
CA PRO A 224 20.47 -14.76 -11.75
C PRO A 224 20.55 -16.15 -11.09
N ASP A 225 21.36 -16.28 -10.04
CA ASP A 225 21.33 -17.46 -9.17
C ASP A 225 20.04 -17.46 -8.33
N LEU A 226 19.10 -18.31 -8.74
CA LEU A 226 17.82 -18.47 -8.06
C LEU A 226 17.82 -19.65 -7.07
N THR A 227 18.91 -20.41 -6.94
CA THR A 227 18.97 -21.68 -6.16
C THR A 227 18.57 -21.48 -4.69
N ALA A 228 19.10 -20.43 -4.08
CA ALA A 228 18.92 -20.10 -2.66
C ALA A 228 17.47 -19.84 -2.23
N PHE A 229 16.61 -19.36 -3.14
CA PHE A 229 15.23 -19.01 -2.81
C PHE A 229 14.32 -20.22 -2.62
N ALA A 230 14.64 -21.35 -3.27
CA ALA A 230 13.85 -22.58 -3.13
C ALA A 230 13.99 -23.19 -1.73
N SER A 231 15.17 -23.15 -1.12
CA SER A 231 15.34 -23.57 0.28
C SER A 231 14.63 -22.63 1.24
N ILE A 232 14.67 -21.32 0.99
CA ILE A 232 13.96 -20.31 1.80
C ILE A 232 12.46 -20.58 1.79
N GLY A 233 11.86 -20.80 0.61
CA GLY A 233 10.44 -21.12 0.48
C GLY A 233 10.05 -22.40 1.23
N ARG A 234 10.85 -23.47 1.12
CA ARG A 234 10.61 -24.72 1.86
C ARG A 234 10.69 -24.55 3.36
N SER A 235 11.70 -23.83 3.86
CA SER A 235 11.82 -23.53 5.30
C SER A 235 10.67 -22.66 5.79
N ALA A 236 10.25 -21.66 5.01
CA ALA A 236 9.12 -20.80 5.34
C ALA A 236 7.81 -21.59 5.42
N LEU A 237 7.55 -22.49 4.47
CA LEU A 237 6.39 -23.39 4.51
C LEU A 237 6.46 -24.35 5.70
N ALA A 238 7.62 -24.90 6.02
CA ALA A 238 7.79 -25.78 7.18
C ALA A 238 7.48 -25.04 8.50
N LEU A 239 7.98 -23.81 8.66
CA LEU A 239 7.66 -22.96 9.80
C LEU A 239 6.17 -22.64 9.87
N LEU A 240 5.55 -22.33 8.73
CA LEU A 240 4.11 -22.07 8.66
C LEU A 240 3.30 -23.30 9.06
N SER A 241 3.67 -24.48 8.57
CA SER A 241 3.01 -25.74 8.91
C SER A 241 3.20 -26.14 10.38
N SER A 242 4.32 -25.73 10.99
CA SER A 242 4.60 -25.95 12.41
C SER A 242 3.93 -24.96 13.38
N ALA A 243 3.28 -23.91 12.86
CA ALA A 243 2.61 -22.91 13.69
C ALA A 243 1.48 -23.53 14.52
N ALA A 244 1.42 -23.18 15.80
CA ALA A 244 0.54 -23.82 16.78
C ALA A 244 -0.94 -23.45 16.55
N GLY A 245 -1.22 -22.22 16.10
CA GLY A 245 -2.58 -21.73 15.90
C GLY A 245 -3.12 -21.90 14.48
N ALA A 246 -4.40 -22.27 14.33
CA ALA A 246 -5.10 -22.19 13.04
C ALA A 246 -5.13 -20.76 12.46
N ALA A 247 -5.23 -19.74 13.33
CA ALA A 247 -5.16 -18.34 12.94
C ALA A 247 -3.76 -17.94 12.44
N GLU A 248 -2.69 -18.37 13.12
CA GLU A 248 -1.30 -18.10 12.69
C GLU A 248 -0.98 -18.74 11.33
N ARG A 249 -1.62 -19.88 11.02
CA ARG A 249 -1.51 -20.55 9.72
C ARG A 249 -2.22 -19.82 8.57
N LEU A 250 -3.24 -19.02 8.90
CA LEU A 250 -3.99 -18.20 7.93
C LEU A 250 -3.43 -16.78 7.80
N PHE A 251 -2.84 -16.26 8.88
CA PHE A 251 -2.24 -14.93 8.96
C PHE A 251 -0.78 -15.05 9.40
N PRO A 252 0.09 -15.56 8.52
CA PRO A 252 1.51 -15.70 8.82
C PRO A 252 2.15 -14.35 9.17
N PRO A 253 3.18 -14.34 10.04
CA PRO A 253 3.97 -13.13 10.28
C PRO A 253 4.53 -12.55 8.98
N ILE A 254 4.63 -11.22 8.92
CA ILE A 254 5.03 -10.50 7.69
C ILE A 254 6.39 -10.95 7.14
N GLN A 255 7.34 -11.32 8.01
CA GLN A 255 8.65 -11.83 7.60
C GLN A 255 8.54 -13.16 6.86
N LEU A 256 7.60 -14.02 7.28
CA LEU A 256 7.33 -15.30 6.64
C LEU A 256 6.65 -15.09 5.29
N GLN A 257 5.72 -14.14 5.21
CA GLN A 257 5.08 -13.75 3.94
C GLN A 257 6.10 -13.18 2.94
N HIS A 258 7.04 -12.34 3.37
CA HIS A 258 8.15 -11.88 2.53
C HIS A 258 8.95 -13.05 1.93
N ALA A 259 9.30 -14.04 2.76
CA ALA A 259 10.07 -15.20 2.32
C ALA A 259 9.30 -16.07 1.31
N LEU A 260 7.99 -16.26 1.52
CA LEU A 260 7.10 -17.02 0.63
C LEU A 260 6.91 -16.31 -0.71
N GLU A 261 6.58 -15.02 -0.71
CA GLU A 261 6.40 -14.25 -1.95
C GLU A 261 7.70 -14.13 -2.75
N MET A 262 8.84 -13.98 -2.06
CA MET A 262 10.15 -14.00 -2.70
C MET A 262 10.45 -15.34 -3.36
N ALA A 263 10.19 -16.45 -2.65
CA ALA A 263 10.39 -17.78 -3.20
C ALA A 263 9.46 -18.05 -4.39
N ALA A 264 8.21 -17.59 -4.36
CA ALA A 264 7.29 -17.66 -5.48
C ALA A 264 7.77 -16.82 -6.68
N SER A 265 8.25 -15.59 -6.43
CA SER A 265 8.80 -14.72 -7.47
C SER A 265 10.06 -15.32 -8.11
N ALA A 266 10.94 -15.92 -7.30
CA ALA A 266 12.09 -16.66 -7.80
C ALA A 266 11.68 -17.90 -8.61
N HIS A 267 10.63 -18.62 -8.19
CA HIS A 267 10.11 -19.76 -8.93
C HIS A 267 9.57 -19.34 -10.31
N ALA A 268 8.78 -18.27 -10.36
CA ALA A 268 8.30 -17.69 -11.62
C ALA A 268 9.47 -17.26 -12.52
N ALA A 269 10.47 -16.57 -11.96
CA ALA A 269 11.67 -16.17 -12.68
C ALA A 269 12.43 -17.37 -13.28
N ARG A 270 12.56 -18.48 -12.53
CA ARG A 270 13.19 -19.71 -13.07
C ARG A 270 12.45 -20.25 -14.28
N ALA A 271 11.12 -20.25 -14.28
CA ALA A 271 10.33 -20.73 -15.42
C ALA A 271 10.58 -19.87 -16.67
N VAL A 272 10.77 -18.56 -16.49
CA VAL A 272 11.12 -17.63 -17.59
C VAL A 272 12.48 -17.96 -18.20
N PHE A 273 13.50 -18.26 -17.40
CA PHE A 273 14.82 -18.62 -17.94
C PHE A 273 14.92 -20.08 -18.41
N ALA A 274 14.11 -20.98 -17.87
CA ALA A 274 14.15 -22.40 -18.21
C ALA A 274 13.39 -22.72 -19.51
N THR A 275 12.43 -21.88 -19.90
CA THR A 275 11.53 -22.15 -21.02
C THR A 275 11.45 -20.90 -21.93
N PRO A 276 11.75 -21.01 -23.23
CA PRO A 276 11.70 -19.86 -24.16
C PRO A 276 10.27 -19.30 -24.41
N LEU A 277 9.26 -19.88 -23.76
CA LEU A 277 7.84 -19.58 -23.94
C LEU A 277 7.38 -18.29 -23.23
N PHE A 278 8.14 -17.83 -22.24
CA PHE A 278 8.07 -16.47 -21.72
C PHE A 278 9.10 -15.64 -22.47
N CYS A 279 8.73 -15.13 -23.65
CA CYS A 279 9.58 -14.23 -24.41
C CYS A 279 10.09 -13.10 -23.49
N PRO A 280 11.41 -12.98 -23.24
CA PRO A 280 11.94 -11.76 -22.66
C PRO A 280 11.56 -10.65 -23.62
N VAL A 281 10.91 -9.60 -23.12
CA VAL A 281 10.83 -8.35 -23.86
C VAL A 281 12.27 -7.93 -24.08
N ASP A 282 12.79 -8.03 -25.30
CA ASP A 282 14.09 -7.46 -25.60
C ASP A 282 13.92 -5.94 -25.67
N VAL A 283 13.86 -5.30 -24.49
CA VAL A 283 13.77 -3.85 -24.34
C VAL A 283 15.05 -3.14 -24.83
N SER A 284 16.09 -3.88 -25.23
CA SER A 284 17.33 -3.29 -25.73
C SER A 284 17.16 -2.59 -27.09
N SER A 285 16.18 -3.01 -27.90
CA SER A 285 15.92 -2.52 -29.27
C SER A 285 14.94 -1.32 -29.36
N SER A 286 14.38 -0.87 -28.24
CA SER A 286 13.52 0.34 -28.17
C SER A 286 14.27 1.65 -28.43
N ALA A 287 15.60 1.61 -28.60
CA ALA A 287 16.38 2.80 -28.92
C ALA A 287 16.30 3.10 -30.42
N ALA A 288 15.48 4.10 -30.77
CA ALA A 288 15.47 4.88 -32.01
C ALA A 288 16.22 4.29 -33.23
N GLY A 289 15.46 3.81 -34.23
CA GLY A 289 15.92 3.81 -35.63
C GLY A 289 16.46 2.50 -36.21
N ALA A 290 16.47 1.38 -35.50
CA ALA A 290 16.72 0.08 -36.13
C ALA A 290 15.39 -0.52 -36.61
N GLY A 291 15.28 -0.77 -37.92
CA GLY A 291 14.09 -1.35 -38.54
C GLY A 291 13.62 -2.61 -37.84
N ALA A 292 12.30 -2.80 -37.83
CA ALA A 292 11.61 -3.97 -37.30
C ALA A 292 12.20 -5.28 -37.87
N ALA A 293 13.17 -5.87 -37.16
CA ALA A 293 13.42 -7.29 -37.26
C ALA A 293 12.30 -7.96 -36.45
N GLY A 294 11.33 -8.53 -37.15
CA GLY A 294 10.07 -9.03 -36.59
C GLY A 294 10.25 -10.06 -35.47
N GLY A 295 9.42 -9.95 -34.43
CA GLY A 295 9.23 -11.02 -33.44
C GLY A 295 9.10 -10.60 -31.97
N VAL A 296 9.31 -9.34 -31.61
CA VAL A 296 9.33 -8.93 -30.18
C VAL A 296 8.03 -8.26 -29.77
N TRP A 297 7.40 -8.80 -28.72
CA TRP A 297 6.20 -8.24 -28.10
C TRP A 297 6.53 -6.91 -27.39
N ASN A 298 5.78 -5.86 -27.70
CA ASN A 298 5.88 -4.54 -27.05
C ASN A 298 4.52 -4.17 -26.43
N PRO A 299 4.43 -3.91 -25.12
CA PRO A 299 3.17 -3.56 -24.46
C PRO A 299 2.47 -2.31 -25.00
N LEU A 300 3.21 -1.39 -25.64
CA LEU A 300 2.69 -0.18 -26.25
C LEU A 300 2.31 -0.35 -27.73
N SER A 301 2.60 -1.52 -28.32
CA SER A 301 2.26 -1.81 -29.71
C SER A 301 0.82 -2.28 -29.84
N ASP A 302 0.17 -1.91 -30.95
CA ASP A 302 -1.18 -2.35 -31.28
C ASP A 302 -1.25 -3.90 -31.23
N PRO A 303 -2.14 -4.48 -30.39
CA PRO A 303 -2.35 -5.92 -30.32
C PRO A 303 -2.54 -6.60 -31.67
N SER A 304 -3.17 -5.91 -32.63
CA SER A 304 -3.40 -6.43 -33.99
C SER A 304 -2.10 -6.83 -34.71
N THR A 305 -0.99 -6.18 -34.37
CA THR A 305 0.34 -6.36 -34.99
C THR A 305 1.17 -7.48 -34.34
N TRP A 306 0.69 -8.08 -33.25
CA TRP A 306 1.45 -9.07 -32.48
C TRP A 306 1.66 -10.38 -33.26
N SER A 307 2.93 -10.79 -33.39
CA SER A 307 3.36 -12.09 -33.96
C SER A 307 4.43 -12.77 -33.09
N PRO A 308 4.15 -13.07 -31.81
CA PRO A 308 5.13 -13.69 -30.92
C PRO A 308 5.32 -15.18 -31.26
N PRO A 309 6.46 -15.80 -30.86
CA PRO A 309 6.58 -17.24 -30.85
C PRO A 309 5.53 -17.84 -29.90
N LEU A 310 4.82 -18.87 -30.37
CA LEU A 310 3.74 -19.54 -29.64
C LEU A 310 4.09 -21.01 -29.38
N ALA A 311 3.74 -21.50 -28.19
CA ALA A 311 3.79 -22.93 -27.89
C ALA A 311 2.81 -23.73 -28.77
N ALA A 312 3.08 -25.02 -28.95
CA ALA A 312 2.21 -25.93 -29.69
C ALA A 312 2.22 -27.35 -29.10
N GLY A 313 1.16 -28.11 -29.37
CA GLY A 313 1.08 -29.52 -29.00
C GLY A 313 1.19 -29.74 -27.49
N LYS A 314 2.16 -30.56 -27.06
CA LYS A 314 2.33 -30.93 -25.64
C LYS A 314 2.75 -29.76 -24.75
N ASP A 315 3.38 -28.74 -25.31
CA ASP A 315 3.84 -27.56 -24.56
C ASP A 315 2.67 -26.66 -24.12
N LEU A 316 1.45 -26.90 -24.64
CA LEU A 316 0.22 -26.22 -24.21
C LEU A 316 -0.46 -26.91 -23.01
N ALA A 317 0.10 -28.01 -22.50
CA ALA A 317 -0.45 -28.66 -21.32
C ALA A 317 -0.25 -27.78 -20.08
N SER A 318 -1.35 -27.41 -19.42
CA SER A 318 -1.31 -26.72 -18.13
C SER A 318 -1.36 -27.72 -16.98
N PRO A 319 -0.71 -27.46 -15.83
CA PRO A 319 -0.85 -28.31 -14.66
C PRO A 319 -2.28 -28.33 -14.11
N ASP A 320 -2.62 -29.40 -13.41
CA ASP A 320 -3.87 -29.48 -12.68
C ASP A 320 -3.82 -28.58 -11.43
N VAL A 321 -4.59 -27.50 -11.47
CA VAL A 321 -4.69 -26.54 -10.36
C VAL A 321 -5.14 -27.21 -9.06
N ALA A 322 -5.92 -28.30 -9.15
CA ALA A 322 -6.41 -29.01 -7.97
C ALA A 322 -5.30 -29.74 -7.20
N SER A 323 -4.17 -30.06 -7.81
CA SER A 323 -3.04 -30.77 -7.18
C SER A 323 -1.80 -29.90 -6.93
N LEU A 324 -1.80 -28.65 -7.38
CA LEU A 324 -0.66 -27.74 -7.23
C LEU A 324 -0.32 -27.44 -5.76
N PRO A 325 0.98 -27.49 -5.39
CA PRO A 325 1.48 -26.93 -4.14
C PRO A 325 1.19 -25.43 -4.04
N GLU A 326 0.97 -24.92 -2.83
CA GLU A 326 0.52 -23.53 -2.64
C GLU A 326 1.55 -22.49 -3.10
N LEU A 327 2.85 -22.76 -2.94
CA LEU A 327 3.90 -21.85 -3.37
C LEU A 327 4.01 -21.76 -4.90
N GLU A 328 3.79 -22.89 -5.58
CA GLU A 328 3.73 -22.95 -7.04
C GLU A 328 2.47 -22.25 -7.55
N ALA A 329 1.33 -22.50 -6.90
CA ALA A 329 0.09 -21.79 -7.18
C ALA A 329 0.23 -20.27 -6.96
N LEU A 330 0.98 -19.82 -5.94
CA LEU A 330 1.27 -18.40 -5.72
C LEU A 330 2.08 -17.80 -6.87
N ALA A 331 3.10 -18.50 -7.34
CA ALA A 331 3.91 -18.05 -8.48
C ALA A 331 3.06 -17.94 -9.75
N LEU A 332 2.25 -18.97 -10.05
CA LEU A 332 1.39 -19.01 -11.22
C LEU A 332 0.24 -17.99 -11.15
N ALA A 333 -0.38 -17.83 -9.98
CA ALA A 333 -1.39 -16.80 -9.75
C ALA A 333 -0.81 -15.42 -10.04
N ARG A 334 0.38 -15.12 -9.51
CA ARG A 334 1.05 -13.84 -9.73
C ARG A 334 1.28 -13.57 -11.22
N GLU A 335 1.84 -14.52 -11.95
CA GLU A 335 2.10 -14.35 -13.39
C GLU A 335 0.83 -14.29 -14.25
N LEU A 336 -0.29 -14.83 -13.78
CA LEU A 336 -1.58 -14.72 -14.47
C LEU A 336 -2.31 -13.41 -14.12
N PHE A 337 -2.28 -12.95 -12.87
CA PHE A 337 -2.91 -11.69 -12.47
C PHE A 337 -2.23 -10.46 -13.07
N LYS A 338 -0.91 -10.49 -13.32
CA LYS A 338 -0.20 -9.39 -14.01
C LYS A 338 -0.85 -9.00 -15.35
N PRO A 339 -0.91 -9.89 -16.37
CA PRO A 339 -1.54 -9.59 -17.65
C PRO A 339 -3.04 -9.27 -17.52
N LEU A 340 -3.76 -9.96 -16.62
CA LEU A 340 -5.19 -9.74 -16.46
C LEU A 340 -5.51 -8.35 -15.90
N ALA A 341 -4.73 -7.90 -14.91
CA ALA A 341 -4.84 -6.57 -14.33
C ALA A 341 -4.34 -5.47 -15.28
N SER A 342 -3.45 -5.80 -16.22
CA SER A 342 -2.81 -4.86 -17.14
C SER A 342 -3.43 -4.79 -18.54
N ALA A 343 -4.28 -5.76 -18.92
CA ALA A 343 -5.13 -5.64 -20.12
C ALA A 343 -5.99 -4.37 -20.03
N ALA A 344 -6.32 -3.96 -18.81
CA ALA A 344 -6.79 -2.63 -18.52
C ALA A 344 -5.63 -1.62 -18.57
N ARG A 345 -5.82 -0.50 -19.27
CA ARG A 345 -5.07 0.75 -19.10
C ARG A 345 -5.23 1.33 -17.67
N CYS A 346 -5.09 0.51 -16.62
CA CYS A 346 -5.41 0.81 -15.23
C CYS A 346 -4.19 0.91 -14.31
N ALA A 347 -2.97 0.98 -14.86
CA ALA A 347 -1.83 1.49 -14.11
C ALA A 347 -0.88 2.21 -15.07
N ALA A 348 -1.03 3.52 -15.23
CA ALA A 348 -0.08 4.37 -15.95
C ALA A 348 1.36 4.33 -15.35
N SER A 349 1.55 3.64 -14.22
CA SER A 349 2.80 3.58 -13.45
C SER A 349 3.34 2.16 -13.21
N SER A 350 2.80 1.10 -13.83
CA SER A 350 3.34 -0.27 -13.65
C SER A 350 4.14 -0.72 -14.88
N PRO A 351 5.49 -0.74 -14.83
CA PRO A 351 6.34 -1.08 -15.98
C PRO A 351 6.38 -2.60 -16.28
N ARG A 352 5.26 -3.33 -16.21
CA ARG A 352 5.29 -4.81 -16.01
C ARG A 352 4.21 -5.59 -16.75
N LEU A 353 3.85 -5.16 -17.95
CA LEU A 353 2.97 -5.92 -18.81
C LEU A 353 3.73 -7.17 -19.32
N GLY A 354 3.15 -8.34 -19.10
CA GLY A 354 3.51 -9.58 -19.80
C GLY A 354 2.27 -10.09 -20.54
N ARG A 355 2.43 -11.03 -21.48
CA ARG A 355 1.29 -11.75 -22.06
C ARG A 355 0.82 -12.86 -21.11
N ILE A 356 -0.43 -13.30 -21.28
CA ILE A 356 -0.91 -14.52 -20.60
C ILE A 356 -0.04 -15.70 -21.04
N PRO A 357 0.37 -16.63 -20.15
CA PRO A 357 1.15 -17.79 -20.58
C PRO A 357 0.34 -18.71 -21.50
N ASP A 358 0.97 -19.21 -22.56
CA ASP A 358 0.33 -20.02 -23.60
C ASP A 358 -0.50 -21.21 -23.07
N PRO A 359 -0.02 -22.02 -22.11
CA PRO A 359 -0.81 -23.13 -21.58
C PRO A 359 -2.12 -22.70 -20.93
N TRP A 360 -2.13 -21.53 -20.28
CA TRP A 360 -3.32 -20.99 -19.63
C TRP A 360 -4.29 -20.38 -20.64
N MET A 361 -3.77 -19.70 -21.66
CA MET A 361 -4.61 -19.19 -22.76
C MET A 361 -5.21 -20.35 -23.57
N ALA A 362 -4.43 -21.38 -23.90
CA ALA A 362 -4.93 -22.57 -24.59
C ALA A 362 -5.99 -23.30 -23.77
N ARG A 363 -5.81 -23.40 -22.45
CA ARG A 363 -6.85 -23.93 -21.54
C ARG A 363 -8.12 -23.08 -21.58
N ALA A 364 -8.01 -21.76 -21.56
CA ALA A 364 -9.17 -20.88 -21.63
C ALA A 364 -9.91 -21.00 -22.98
N VAL A 365 -9.18 -21.12 -24.09
CA VAL A 365 -9.77 -21.37 -25.43
C VAL A 365 -10.49 -22.73 -25.47
N ALA A 366 -9.84 -23.79 -24.98
CA ALA A 366 -10.42 -25.13 -24.93
C ALA A 366 -11.69 -25.18 -24.06
N GLU A 367 -11.69 -24.45 -22.94
CA GLU A 367 -12.83 -24.32 -22.04
C GLU A 367 -14.00 -23.50 -22.64
N ALA A 368 -13.69 -22.42 -23.35
CA ALA A 368 -14.68 -21.54 -23.96
C ALA A 368 -15.35 -22.16 -25.21
N GLU A 369 -14.59 -22.90 -26.01
CA GLU A 369 -15.00 -23.38 -27.34
C GLU A 369 -15.26 -24.91 -27.34
N GLY A 370 -14.72 -25.63 -26.35
CA GLY A 370 -14.69 -27.09 -26.28
C GLY A 370 -13.43 -27.68 -26.93
N GLY A 371 -12.95 -28.78 -26.37
CA GLY A 371 -11.77 -29.52 -26.85
C GLY A 371 -10.66 -29.59 -25.81
N GLU A 372 -9.44 -29.93 -26.27
CA GLU A 372 -8.26 -30.07 -25.43
C GLU A 372 -7.27 -28.91 -25.67
N PRO A 373 -6.56 -28.43 -24.63
CA PRO A 373 -5.59 -27.34 -24.77
C PRO A 373 -4.48 -27.63 -25.79
N SER A 374 -4.03 -28.89 -25.87
CA SER A 374 -2.97 -29.33 -26.79
C SER A 374 -3.38 -29.32 -28.27
N ALA A 375 -4.69 -29.24 -28.55
CA ALA A 375 -5.25 -29.17 -29.90
C ALA A 375 -5.49 -27.72 -30.38
N VAL A 376 -5.21 -26.71 -29.55
CA VAL A 376 -5.36 -25.31 -29.95
C VAL A 376 -4.28 -24.94 -30.95
N SER A 377 -4.69 -24.48 -32.14
CA SER A 377 -3.76 -24.07 -33.19
C SER A 377 -3.09 -22.74 -32.85
N ALA A 378 -1.88 -22.51 -33.37
CA ALA A 378 -1.15 -21.26 -33.19
C ALA A 378 -1.97 -20.03 -33.63
N ALA A 379 -2.75 -20.14 -34.72
CA ALA A 379 -3.62 -19.06 -35.19
C ALA A 379 -4.75 -18.73 -34.19
N ARG A 380 -5.40 -19.74 -33.59
CA ARG A 380 -6.42 -19.55 -32.56
C ARG A 380 -5.82 -18.95 -31.29
N LEU A 381 -4.66 -19.44 -30.89
CA LEU A 381 -3.94 -18.94 -29.72
C LEU A 381 -3.50 -17.48 -29.90
N ALA A 382 -2.99 -17.11 -31.08
CA ALA A 382 -2.65 -15.72 -31.41
C ALA A 382 -3.88 -14.81 -31.34
N ALA A 383 -5.01 -15.22 -31.93
CA ALA A 383 -6.25 -14.45 -31.89
C ALA A 383 -6.77 -14.26 -30.45
N ALA A 384 -6.68 -15.29 -29.62
CA ALA A 384 -7.08 -15.22 -28.22
C ALA A 384 -6.21 -14.25 -27.40
N HIS A 385 -4.89 -14.23 -27.63
CA HIS A 385 -4.00 -13.25 -26.99
C HIS A 385 -4.32 -11.81 -27.40
N ARG A 386 -4.61 -11.57 -28.69
CA ARG A 386 -4.98 -10.23 -29.18
C ARG A 386 -6.28 -9.74 -28.58
N SER A 387 -7.33 -10.55 -28.69
CA SER A 387 -8.65 -10.24 -28.09
C SER A 387 -8.53 -10.01 -26.58
N SER A 388 -7.75 -10.82 -25.85
CA SER A 388 -7.58 -10.63 -24.41
C SER A 388 -6.83 -9.35 -24.04
N ALA A 389 -6.05 -8.75 -24.94
CA ALA A 389 -5.31 -7.52 -24.69
C ALA A 389 -6.17 -6.26 -24.81
N GLU A 390 -7.34 -6.36 -25.46
CA GLU A 390 -8.28 -5.26 -25.65
C GLU A 390 -9.21 -5.04 -24.44
N TRP A 391 -9.26 -6.02 -23.53
CA TRP A 391 -10.13 -6.01 -22.34
C TRP A 391 -9.79 -4.90 -21.36
N THR A 392 -10.73 -4.00 -21.12
CA THR A 392 -10.59 -2.92 -20.15
C THR A 392 -11.15 -3.28 -18.77
N ARG A 393 -10.79 -2.50 -17.75
CA ARG A 393 -11.36 -2.63 -16.40
C ARG A 393 -12.87 -2.48 -16.40
N ALA A 394 -13.42 -1.55 -17.18
CA ALA A 394 -14.87 -1.36 -17.28
C ALA A 394 -15.55 -2.62 -17.83
N MET A 395 -14.96 -3.26 -18.85
CA MET A 395 -15.45 -4.53 -19.38
C MET A 395 -15.38 -5.64 -18.33
N ASP A 396 -14.29 -5.75 -17.58
CA ASP A 396 -14.17 -6.75 -16.52
C ASP A 396 -15.19 -6.53 -15.39
N GLU A 397 -15.40 -5.28 -14.95
CA GLU A 397 -16.38 -4.94 -13.92
C GLU A 397 -17.80 -5.30 -14.37
N GLU A 398 -18.18 -4.96 -15.61
CA GLU A 398 -19.47 -5.36 -16.20
C GLU A 398 -19.59 -6.88 -16.38
N LEU A 399 -18.50 -7.56 -16.78
CA LEU A 399 -18.48 -9.02 -16.93
C LEU A 399 -18.75 -9.70 -15.59
N ILE A 400 -18.08 -9.25 -14.52
CA ILE A 400 -18.29 -9.80 -13.18
C ILE A 400 -19.70 -9.53 -12.67
N ALA A 401 -20.25 -8.34 -12.91
CA ALA A 401 -21.62 -8.00 -12.56
C ALA A 401 -22.63 -8.91 -13.29
N TRP A 402 -22.47 -9.07 -14.61
CA TRP A 402 -23.31 -9.96 -15.42
C TRP A 402 -23.20 -11.42 -14.98
N LEU A 403 -21.98 -11.95 -14.81
CA LEU A 403 -21.74 -13.31 -14.34
C LEU A 403 -22.35 -13.56 -12.96
N SER A 404 -22.31 -12.58 -12.06
CA SER A 404 -22.93 -12.69 -10.74
C SER A 404 -24.45 -12.78 -10.85
N GLY A 405 -25.06 -12.00 -11.75
CA GLY A 405 -26.48 -12.09 -12.08
C GLY A 405 -26.86 -13.46 -12.67
N ALA A 406 -26.08 -13.95 -13.63
CA ALA A 406 -26.28 -15.25 -14.25
C ALA A 406 -26.11 -16.41 -13.25
N ALA A 407 -25.11 -16.34 -12.37
CA ALA A 407 -24.88 -17.31 -11.30
C ALA A 407 -26.06 -17.36 -10.34
N ARG A 408 -26.60 -16.20 -9.94
CA ARG A 408 -27.79 -16.12 -9.10
C ARG A 408 -29.02 -16.72 -9.78
N ALA A 409 -29.25 -16.41 -11.06
CA ALA A 409 -30.36 -16.96 -11.83
C ALA A 409 -30.26 -18.49 -12.00
N ALA A 410 -29.04 -19.02 -12.06
CA ALA A 410 -28.77 -20.45 -12.17
C ALA A 410 -28.62 -21.16 -10.81
N GLU A 411 -28.81 -20.47 -9.68
CA GLU A 411 -28.56 -20.96 -8.31
C GLU A 411 -27.17 -21.59 -8.13
N LYS A 412 -26.16 -21.01 -8.78
CA LYS A 412 -24.77 -21.46 -8.78
C LYS A 412 -23.84 -20.38 -8.26
N SER A 413 -22.62 -20.78 -7.91
CA SER A 413 -21.52 -19.82 -7.76
C SER A 413 -20.94 -19.46 -9.14
N VAL A 414 -20.37 -18.26 -9.29
CA VAL A 414 -19.75 -17.81 -10.56
C VAL A 414 -18.76 -18.85 -11.13
N PRO A 415 -17.84 -19.46 -10.35
CA PRO A 415 -16.95 -20.51 -10.87
C PRO A 415 -17.65 -21.75 -11.44
N ALA A 416 -18.87 -22.05 -10.95
CA ALA A 416 -19.63 -23.23 -11.32
C ALA A 416 -20.51 -23.03 -12.58
N LEU A 417 -20.48 -21.84 -13.18
CA LEU A 417 -21.09 -21.59 -14.48
C LEU A 417 -20.36 -22.38 -15.59
N ASP A 418 -21.12 -22.85 -16.58
CA ASP A 418 -20.54 -23.46 -17.78
C ASP A 418 -20.10 -22.34 -18.74
N ALA A 419 -18.80 -22.23 -18.96
CA ALA A 419 -18.24 -21.22 -19.86
C ALA A 419 -18.84 -21.33 -21.27
N LYS A 420 -19.05 -22.54 -21.79
CA LYS A 420 -19.52 -22.74 -23.16
C LYS A 420 -20.97 -22.26 -23.37
N ALA A 421 -21.76 -22.25 -22.30
CA ALA A 421 -23.17 -21.85 -22.33
C ALA A 421 -23.40 -20.34 -22.19
N LEU A 422 -22.34 -19.55 -21.94
CA LEU A 422 -22.46 -18.11 -21.74
C LEU A 422 -22.69 -17.38 -23.06
N THR A 423 -23.78 -16.64 -23.18
CA THR A 423 -24.12 -15.82 -24.35
C THR A 423 -24.78 -14.53 -23.88
N LEU A 424 -24.30 -13.38 -24.35
CA LEU A 424 -24.92 -12.09 -24.02
C LEU A 424 -26.19 -11.90 -24.85
N THR A 425 -27.33 -11.75 -24.18
CA THR A 425 -28.58 -11.41 -24.85
C THR A 425 -28.57 -9.94 -25.31
N ALA A 426 -29.48 -9.55 -26.21
CA ALA A 426 -29.65 -8.15 -26.59
C ALA A 426 -29.94 -7.25 -25.37
N ARG A 427 -30.67 -7.76 -24.37
CA ARG A 427 -30.95 -7.06 -23.12
C ARG A 427 -29.69 -6.90 -22.27
N ASP A 428 -28.85 -7.94 -22.18
CA ASP A 428 -27.59 -7.86 -21.46
C ASP A 428 -26.69 -6.79 -22.09
N LYS A 429 -26.54 -6.80 -23.41
CA LYS A 429 -25.75 -5.80 -24.14
C LYS A 429 -26.25 -4.36 -23.93
N SER A 430 -27.54 -4.16 -23.68
CA SER A 430 -28.10 -2.85 -23.31
C SER A 430 -27.83 -2.46 -21.85
N SER A 431 -27.71 -3.44 -20.95
CA SER A 431 -27.48 -3.23 -19.51
C SER A 431 -25.99 -3.11 -19.17
N PHE A 432 -25.13 -3.67 -20.03
CA PHE A 432 -23.68 -3.74 -19.91
C PHE A 432 -23.05 -3.18 -21.18
N PRO A 433 -23.01 -1.83 -21.34
CA PRO A 433 -22.58 -1.17 -22.57
C PRO A 433 -21.09 -1.38 -22.90
N ALA A 434 -20.20 -1.54 -21.92
CA ALA A 434 -18.79 -1.85 -22.19
C ALA A 434 -18.63 -3.23 -22.83
N LEU A 435 -19.55 -4.16 -22.59
CA LEU A 435 -19.57 -5.49 -23.21
C LEU A 435 -20.37 -5.57 -24.51
N ALA A 436 -21.08 -4.51 -24.90
CA ALA A 436 -22.05 -4.57 -26.00
C ALA A 436 -21.44 -5.05 -27.34
N PHE A 437 -20.20 -4.64 -27.60
CA PHE A 437 -19.50 -4.93 -28.85
C PHE A 437 -18.65 -6.21 -28.81
N GLU A 438 -18.52 -6.85 -27.65
CA GLU A 438 -17.79 -8.10 -27.53
C GLU A 438 -18.55 -9.27 -28.16
N ASP A 439 -17.78 -10.20 -28.73
CA ASP A 439 -18.30 -11.48 -29.17
C ASP A 439 -18.40 -12.47 -27.99
N ASP A 440 -19.32 -13.44 -28.10
CA ASP A 440 -19.52 -14.42 -27.04
C ASP A 440 -18.24 -15.21 -26.77
N ALA A 441 -17.42 -15.46 -27.80
CA ALA A 441 -16.19 -16.22 -27.64
C ALA A 441 -15.15 -15.50 -26.76
N SER A 442 -15.03 -14.17 -26.90
CA SER A 442 -14.18 -13.28 -26.10
C SER A 442 -14.64 -13.28 -24.65
N VAL A 443 -15.94 -13.10 -24.41
CA VAL A 443 -16.57 -13.15 -23.08
C VAL A 443 -16.30 -14.49 -22.39
N ARG A 444 -16.50 -15.60 -23.10
CA ARG A 444 -16.26 -16.96 -22.57
C ARG A 444 -14.80 -17.20 -22.23
N ARG A 445 -13.87 -16.80 -23.11
CA ARG A 445 -12.43 -16.91 -22.88
C ARG A 445 -11.99 -16.06 -21.68
N ARG A 446 -12.50 -14.83 -21.57
CA ARG A 446 -12.22 -13.96 -20.42
C ARG A 446 -12.73 -14.58 -19.12
N PHE A 447 -13.97 -15.09 -19.11
CA PHE A 447 -14.50 -15.81 -17.95
C PHE A 447 -13.63 -17.03 -17.57
N ALA A 448 -13.21 -17.84 -18.55
CA ALA A 448 -12.35 -19.00 -18.33
C ALA A 448 -10.99 -18.62 -17.69
N LEU A 449 -10.37 -17.53 -18.16
CA LEU A 449 -9.16 -16.98 -17.56
C LEU A 449 -9.38 -16.49 -16.12
N LEU A 450 -10.46 -15.76 -15.87
CA LEU A 450 -10.81 -15.28 -14.52
C LEU A 450 -11.12 -16.45 -13.58
N ARG A 451 -11.79 -17.48 -14.07
CA ARG A 451 -12.06 -18.73 -13.33
C ARG A 451 -10.77 -19.42 -12.92
N LEU A 452 -9.85 -19.58 -13.86
CA LEU A 452 -8.54 -20.13 -13.61
C LEU A 452 -7.74 -19.30 -12.58
N ALA A 453 -7.70 -17.98 -12.76
CA ALA A 453 -7.01 -17.07 -11.84
C ALA A 453 -7.56 -17.15 -10.42
N ASN A 454 -8.89 -17.20 -10.28
CA ASN A 454 -9.55 -17.36 -8.98
C ASN A 454 -9.29 -18.75 -8.36
N ALA A 455 -9.19 -19.81 -9.16
CA ALA A 455 -8.85 -21.15 -8.68
C ALA A 455 -7.41 -21.22 -8.15
N LEU A 456 -6.45 -20.62 -8.87
CA LEU A 456 -5.06 -20.48 -8.41
C LEU A 456 -4.98 -19.62 -7.14
N LEU A 457 -5.70 -18.48 -7.11
CA LEU A 457 -5.74 -17.62 -5.94
C LEU A 457 -6.29 -18.36 -4.72
N ALA A 458 -7.39 -19.10 -4.86
CA ALA A 458 -7.98 -19.88 -3.77
C ALA A 458 -7.01 -20.90 -3.17
N ARG A 459 -6.02 -21.39 -3.95
CA ARG A 459 -4.98 -22.30 -3.49
C ARG A 459 -3.92 -21.62 -2.62
N CYS A 460 -3.62 -20.35 -2.87
CA CYS A 460 -2.49 -19.66 -2.27
C CYS A 460 -2.86 -18.41 -1.45
N LEU A 461 -4.14 -18.02 -1.35
CA LEU A 461 -4.56 -16.74 -0.78
C LEU A 461 -4.10 -16.54 0.67
N ARG A 462 -3.97 -17.62 1.47
CA ARG A 462 -3.43 -17.55 2.83
C ARG A 462 -1.95 -17.17 2.92
N LEU A 463 -1.21 -17.28 1.81
CA LEU A 463 0.20 -16.91 1.72
C LEU A 463 0.38 -15.44 1.33
N VAL A 464 -0.69 -14.77 0.90
CA VAL A 464 -0.65 -13.38 0.39
C VAL A 464 -0.86 -12.40 1.54
N ASP A 465 -0.02 -11.38 1.60
CA ASP A 465 -0.24 -10.24 2.50
C ASP A 465 -1.20 -9.23 1.86
N ALA A 466 -2.47 -9.23 2.27
CA ALA A 466 -3.42 -8.22 1.81
C ALA A 466 -3.24 -6.84 2.47
N THR A 467 -2.50 -6.73 3.57
CA THR A 467 -2.38 -5.49 4.37
C THR A 467 -1.53 -4.42 3.69
N GLY A 468 -0.71 -4.81 2.70
CA GLY A 468 0.18 -3.90 1.97
C GLY A 468 1.55 -3.71 2.62
N ALA A 469 1.82 -4.38 3.74
CA ALA A 469 3.09 -4.29 4.45
C ALA A 469 4.29 -4.82 3.63
N LEU A 470 4.06 -5.72 2.66
CA LEU A 470 5.09 -6.20 1.74
C LEU A 470 5.49 -5.19 0.63
N GLY A 471 4.79 -4.05 0.53
CA GLY A 471 5.03 -3.00 -0.46
C GLY A 471 4.36 -3.24 -1.83
N PRO A 472 4.54 -2.31 -2.79
CA PRO A 472 3.76 -2.24 -4.03
C PRO A 472 4.10 -3.32 -5.07
N ALA A 473 5.23 -4.01 -4.93
CA ALA A 473 5.57 -5.13 -5.81
C ALA A 473 4.99 -6.47 -5.32
N SER A 474 4.32 -6.50 -4.17
CA SER A 474 3.78 -7.74 -3.58
C SER A 474 2.60 -8.31 -4.38
N MET A 475 2.28 -9.58 -4.14
CA MET A 475 1.05 -10.17 -4.69
C MET A 475 -0.18 -9.45 -4.12
N GLY A 476 -0.14 -9.04 -2.86
CA GLY A 476 -1.22 -8.29 -2.23
C GLY A 476 -1.46 -6.91 -2.84
N ALA A 477 -0.42 -6.21 -3.28
CA ALA A 477 -0.57 -4.94 -4.00
C ALA A 477 -1.19 -5.14 -5.38
N LEU A 478 -0.75 -6.18 -6.11
CA LEU A 478 -1.36 -6.57 -7.39
C LEU A 478 -2.84 -6.91 -7.23
N LEU A 479 -3.21 -7.67 -6.20
CA LEU A 479 -4.60 -8.04 -5.94
C LEU A 479 -5.48 -6.86 -5.53
N ARG A 480 -4.95 -5.84 -4.85
CA ARG A 480 -5.70 -4.61 -4.54
C ARG A 480 -6.05 -3.86 -5.82
N GLY A 481 -5.09 -3.68 -6.72
CA GLY A 481 -5.35 -3.12 -8.06
C GLY A 481 -6.28 -3.98 -8.93
N ALA A 482 -6.25 -5.30 -8.74
CA ALA A 482 -7.03 -6.27 -9.50
C ALA A 482 -8.26 -6.82 -8.74
N ALA A 483 -8.71 -6.14 -7.68
CA ALA A 483 -9.71 -6.69 -6.75
C ALA A 483 -11.07 -6.95 -7.42
N HIS A 484 -11.36 -6.22 -8.50
CA HIS A 484 -12.54 -6.40 -9.36
C HIS A 484 -12.53 -7.75 -10.09
N LEU A 485 -11.36 -8.33 -10.34
CA LEU A 485 -11.21 -9.64 -11.01
C LEU A 485 -11.41 -10.83 -10.06
N VAL A 486 -11.41 -10.59 -8.74
CA VAL A 486 -11.53 -11.64 -7.73
C VAL A 486 -13.01 -11.86 -7.39
N PHE A 487 -13.50 -13.08 -7.63
CA PHE A 487 -14.89 -13.44 -7.38
C PHE A 487 -15.25 -13.35 -5.90
N ALA A 488 -16.50 -12.94 -5.61
CA ALA A 488 -17.06 -12.91 -4.26
C ALA A 488 -16.90 -14.27 -3.55
N HIS A 489 -17.18 -15.38 -4.25
CA HIS A 489 -16.98 -16.75 -3.73
C HIS A 489 -15.56 -17.02 -3.23
N THR A 490 -14.54 -16.51 -3.95
CA THR A 490 -13.13 -16.67 -3.56
C THR A 490 -12.83 -15.87 -2.29
N LYS A 491 -13.34 -14.64 -2.21
CA LYS A 491 -13.19 -13.75 -1.04
C LYS A 491 -13.88 -14.34 0.20
N GLU A 492 -15.12 -14.78 0.04
CA GLU A 492 -15.92 -15.36 1.13
C GLU A 492 -15.28 -16.60 1.74
N LYS A 493 -14.68 -17.48 0.93
CA LYS A 493 -13.97 -18.66 1.45
C LYS A 493 -12.89 -18.30 2.48
N VAL A 494 -12.12 -17.26 2.20
CA VAL A 494 -11.05 -16.82 3.11
C VAL A 494 -11.60 -16.10 4.32
N VAL A 495 -12.60 -15.24 4.13
CA VAL A 495 -13.29 -14.60 5.26
C VAL A 495 -13.88 -15.66 6.20
N ASN A 496 -14.60 -16.64 5.67
CA ASN A 496 -15.21 -17.72 6.46
C ASN A 496 -14.16 -18.58 7.17
N ALA A 497 -13.05 -18.90 6.50
CA ALA A 497 -11.93 -19.62 7.11
C ALA A 497 -11.30 -18.81 8.27
N ALA A 498 -11.12 -17.51 8.08
CA ALA A 498 -10.60 -16.61 9.09
C ALA A 498 -11.54 -16.48 10.30
N VAL A 499 -12.85 -16.30 10.07
CA VAL A 499 -13.86 -16.27 11.15
C VAL A 499 -13.81 -17.57 11.95
N LYS A 500 -13.81 -18.72 11.28
CA LYS A 500 -13.74 -20.04 11.92
C LYS A 500 -12.46 -20.24 12.73
N ALA A 501 -11.30 -19.89 12.17
CA ALA A 501 -10.01 -20.11 12.81
C ALA A 501 -9.74 -19.19 14.01
N THR A 502 -10.44 -18.05 14.08
CA THR A 502 -10.28 -17.03 15.13
C THR A 502 -11.46 -17.00 16.12
N LYS A 503 -12.40 -17.94 15.98
CA LYS A 503 -13.56 -18.08 16.85
C LYS A 503 -13.13 -18.48 18.27
N ARG A 504 -13.70 -17.84 19.29
CA ARG A 504 -13.53 -18.28 20.69
C ARG A 504 -14.69 -19.20 21.08
N SER A 505 -14.42 -20.10 22.02
CA SER A 505 -15.46 -20.95 22.61
C SER A 505 -16.20 -20.16 23.69
N GLY A 506 -17.52 -20.36 23.77
CA GLY A 506 -18.38 -19.73 24.76
C GLY A 506 -18.98 -18.42 24.28
N THR A 507 -20.02 -17.97 24.96
CA THR A 507 -20.68 -16.69 24.70
C THR A 507 -19.95 -15.56 25.43
N PHE A 508 -20.09 -14.32 24.94
CA PHE A 508 -19.53 -13.16 25.64
C PHE A 508 -20.25 -12.88 26.98
N GLY A 509 -21.56 -13.13 27.05
CA GLY A 509 -22.31 -13.23 28.31
C GLY A 509 -22.53 -11.91 29.07
N SER A 510 -22.14 -10.76 28.51
CA SER A 510 -22.33 -9.45 29.15
C SER A 510 -23.75 -8.90 28.95
N ALA A 511 -24.28 -8.23 29.97
CA ALA A 511 -25.50 -7.44 29.91
C ALA A 511 -25.15 -5.95 30.01
N LEU A 512 -25.67 -5.15 29.09
CA LEU A 512 -25.47 -3.71 29.00
C LEU A 512 -26.72 -3.00 29.50
N LEU A 513 -26.56 -2.13 30.50
CA LEU A 513 -27.62 -1.24 30.96
C LEU A 513 -27.43 0.14 30.31
N LEU A 514 -28.28 0.45 29.34
CA LEU A 514 -28.22 1.68 28.54
C LEU A 514 -29.29 2.70 28.99
N ASP A 515 -29.07 3.96 28.67
CA ASP A 515 -29.89 5.10 29.10
C ASP A 515 -30.30 5.96 27.89
N HIS A 516 -31.53 5.79 27.43
CA HIS A 516 -32.05 6.51 26.27
C HIS A 516 -32.36 7.99 26.59
N ASP A 517 -32.77 8.28 27.82
CA ASP A 517 -33.07 9.63 28.28
C ASP A 517 -31.79 10.47 28.35
N GLU A 518 -30.69 9.89 28.83
CA GLU A 518 -29.37 10.54 28.85
C GLU A 518 -28.85 10.82 27.43
N ALA A 519 -29.01 9.86 26.51
CA ALA A 519 -28.63 10.03 25.11
C ALA A 519 -29.40 11.19 24.46
N THR A 520 -30.72 11.23 24.68
CA THR A 520 -31.60 12.29 24.18
C THR A 520 -31.25 13.65 24.78
N ALA A 521 -31.04 13.72 26.09
CA ALA A 521 -30.67 14.96 26.78
C ALA A 521 -29.28 15.47 26.36
N ALA A 522 -28.33 14.58 26.09
CA ALA A 522 -27.01 14.96 25.59
C ALA A 522 -27.07 15.54 24.18
N LEU A 523 -27.85 14.92 23.29
CA LEU A 523 -28.07 15.42 21.95
C LEU A 523 -28.75 16.79 21.98
N ALA A 524 -29.83 16.96 22.76
CA ALA A 524 -30.53 18.24 22.91
C ALA A 524 -29.64 19.36 23.48
N ALA A 525 -28.64 19.01 24.29
CA ALA A 525 -27.64 19.94 24.81
C ALA A 525 -26.45 20.18 23.85
N GLY A 526 -26.47 19.63 22.63
CA GLY A 526 -25.41 19.75 21.64
C GLY A 526 -24.10 19.03 22.02
N ARG A 527 -24.15 18.06 22.94
CA ARG A 527 -22.97 17.29 23.38
C ARG A 527 -22.64 16.20 22.35
N CYS A 528 -22.11 16.61 21.21
CA CYS A 528 -21.81 15.70 20.10
C CYS A 528 -20.34 15.31 20.02
N ARG A 529 -19.44 16.04 20.70
CA ARG A 529 -18.00 15.76 20.63
C ARG A 529 -17.66 14.42 21.30
N PRO A 530 -16.65 13.67 20.78
CA PRO A 530 -16.22 12.39 21.33
C PRO A 530 -16.01 12.35 22.85
N GLU A 531 -15.53 13.44 23.46
CA GLU A 531 -15.24 13.54 24.89
C GLU A 531 -16.47 13.76 25.77
N THR A 532 -17.55 14.28 25.17
CA THR A 532 -18.73 14.78 25.90
C THR A 532 -20.01 14.04 25.55
N SER A 533 -20.04 13.33 24.42
CA SER A 533 -21.23 12.62 23.96
C SER A 533 -21.62 11.50 24.92
N ARG A 534 -22.93 11.31 25.05
CA ARG A 534 -23.56 10.23 25.81
C ARG A 534 -24.55 9.46 24.95
N CYS A 535 -24.39 9.49 23.63
CA CYS A 535 -25.23 8.70 22.72
C CYS A 535 -25.04 7.19 22.96
N LEU A 536 -25.95 6.37 22.44
CA LEU A 536 -25.95 4.92 22.69
C LEU A 536 -24.67 4.26 22.19
N PHE A 537 -24.10 4.71 21.07
CA PHE A 537 -22.79 4.27 20.60
C PHE A 537 -21.68 4.45 21.64
N VAL A 538 -21.62 5.63 22.29
CA VAL A 538 -20.62 5.91 23.32
C VAL A 538 -20.90 5.11 24.60
N GLN A 539 -22.16 4.97 24.99
CA GLN A 539 -22.53 4.14 26.14
C GLN A 539 -22.13 2.66 25.94
N VAL A 540 -22.35 2.10 24.75
CA VAL A 540 -21.92 0.74 24.42
C VAL A 540 -20.39 0.64 24.41
N TYR A 541 -19.69 1.63 23.84
CA TYR A 541 -18.23 1.71 23.88
C TYR A 541 -17.69 1.66 25.32
N GLU A 542 -18.25 2.45 26.24
CA GLU A 542 -17.79 2.52 27.64
C GLU A 542 -17.90 1.18 28.38
N HIS A 543 -18.80 0.31 27.95
CA HIS A 543 -18.93 -1.05 28.48
C HIS A 543 -17.97 -2.03 27.77
N LEU A 544 -18.00 -2.08 26.44
CA LEU A 544 -17.27 -3.10 25.67
C LEU A 544 -15.76 -2.84 25.63
N SER A 545 -15.31 -1.59 25.72
CA SER A 545 -13.88 -1.23 25.73
C SER A 545 -13.11 -1.78 26.94
N ARG A 546 -13.81 -2.23 27.99
CA ARG A 546 -13.23 -2.88 29.17
C ARG A 546 -12.77 -4.32 28.90
N HIS A 547 -13.16 -4.88 27.76
CA HIS A 547 -12.85 -6.24 27.35
C HIS A 547 -11.94 -6.25 26.11
N PRO A 548 -11.01 -7.21 26.01
CA PRO A 548 -10.25 -7.38 24.78
C PRO A 548 -11.18 -7.77 23.62
N ALA A 549 -10.95 -7.22 22.43
CA ALA A 549 -11.76 -7.49 21.24
C ALA A 549 -11.80 -8.99 20.83
N SER A 550 -10.92 -9.82 21.39
CA SER A 550 -10.98 -11.27 21.24
C SER A 550 -12.25 -11.89 21.85
N ASP A 551 -12.80 -11.28 22.91
CA ASP A 551 -13.95 -11.81 23.64
C ASP A 551 -15.25 -11.64 22.85
N LEU A 552 -15.29 -10.65 21.96
CA LEU A 552 -16.38 -10.40 21.02
C LEU A 552 -16.41 -11.40 19.84
N ARG A 553 -15.54 -12.41 19.83
CA ARG A 553 -15.46 -13.47 18.80
C ARG A 553 -16.08 -14.80 19.26
N GLY A 554 -16.80 -14.78 20.37
CA GLY A 554 -17.51 -15.93 20.94
C GLY A 554 -18.77 -16.31 20.14
N ASP A 555 -19.49 -17.30 20.65
CA ASP A 555 -20.81 -17.68 20.17
C ASP A 555 -21.87 -16.63 20.52
N LEU A 556 -22.91 -16.53 19.68
CA LEU A 556 -24.13 -15.81 20.06
C LEU A 556 -24.88 -16.60 21.14
N ASP A 557 -25.63 -15.91 22.00
CA ASP A 557 -26.48 -16.57 22.97
C ASP A 557 -27.75 -17.18 22.35
N GLY A 558 -28.58 -17.83 23.16
CA GLY A 558 -29.81 -18.48 22.69
C GLY A 558 -30.87 -17.53 22.09
N SER A 559 -30.66 -16.21 22.18
CA SER A 559 -31.50 -15.18 21.57
C SER A 559 -30.82 -14.51 20.36
N GLU A 560 -29.75 -15.11 19.84
CA GLU A 560 -28.92 -14.58 18.75
C GLU A 560 -28.22 -13.24 19.09
N CYS A 561 -27.98 -12.98 20.38
CA CYS A 561 -27.34 -11.76 20.85
C CYS A 561 -25.86 -11.99 21.16
N LEU A 562 -25.01 -11.02 20.82
CA LEU A 562 -23.62 -11.01 21.28
C LEU A 562 -23.52 -10.54 22.74
N PHE A 563 -24.35 -9.57 23.11
CA PHE A 563 -24.54 -9.08 24.48
C PHE A 563 -26.02 -8.77 24.70
N ARG A 564 -26.48 -8.82 25.94
CA ARG A 564 -27.86 -8.47 26.29
C ARG A 564 -27.99 -6.98 26.50
N VAL A 565 -29.12 -6.40 26.11
CA VAL A 565 -29.43 -4.98 26.33
C VAL A 565 -30.62 -4.84 27.26
N ALA A 566 -30.50 -3.95 28.23
CA ALA A 566 -31.60 -3.45 29.06
C ALA A 566 -31.54 -1.92 29.07
N PHE A 567 -32.69 -1.26 29.01
CA PHE A 567 -32.78 0.19 29.12
C PHE A 567 -33.24 0.58 30.54
N LYS A 568 -32.62 1.59 31.14
CA LYS A 568 -33.01 2.07 32.47
C LYS A 568 -34.48 2.48 32.48
N GLY A 569 -35.24 1.96 33.44
CA GLY A 569 -36.65 2.30 33.62
C GLY A 569 -37.61 1.72 32.57
N GLN A 570 -37.15 0.84 31.67
CA GLN A 570 -37.98 0.21 30.64
C GLN A 570 -37.95 -1.32 30.78
N GLU A 571 -39.12 -1.96 30.63
CA GLU A 571 -39.21 -3.42 30.60
C GLU A 571 -38.98 -3.94 29.18
N GLY A 572 -37.91 -4.72 29.02
CA GLY A 572 -37.56 -5.36 27.75
C GLY A 572 -38.16 -6.76 27.63
N ILE A 573 -39.02 -6.98 26.63
CA ILE A 573 -39.67 -8.29 26.41
C ILE A 573 -38.84 -9.17 25.46
N ASP A 574 -38.30 -8.60 24.38
CA ASP A 574 -37.54 -9.31 23.36
C ASP A 574 -36.05 -8.91 23.40
N ALA A 575 -35.22 -9.77 23.97
CA ALA A 575 -33.77 -9.55 24.07
C ALA A 575 -33.09 -9.43 22.69
N GLY A 576 -33.58 -10.16 21.67
CA GLY A 576 -33.05 -10.12 20.31
C GLY A 576 -33.43 -8.83 19.59
N GLY A 577 -34.69 -8.42 19.72
CA GLY A 577 -35.19 -7.15 19.21
C GLY A 577 -34.46 -5.94 19.77
N LEU A 578 -34.27 -5.88 21.09
CA LEU A 578 -33.54 -4.79 21.75
C LEU A 578 -32.07 -4.72 21.32
N PHE A 579 -31.41 -5.87 21.19
CA PHE A 579 -30.04 -5.94 20.70
C PHE A 579 -29.93 -5.39 19.27
N ARG A 580 -30.78 -5.86 18.35
CA ARG A 580 -30.80 -5.37 16.95
C ARG A 580 -31.16 -3.89 16.87
N GLY A 581 -32.15 -3.43 17.64
CA GLY A 581 -32.52 -2.01 17.72
C GLY A 581 -31.35 -1.14 18.17
N THR A 582 -30.63 -1.57 19.20
CA THR A 582 -29.44 -0.87 19.69
C THR A 582 -28.35 -0.78 18.61
N LEU A 583 -28.11 -1.86 17.83
CA LEU A 583 -27.15 -1.80 16.73
C LEU A 583 -27.56 -0.78 15.66
N THR A 584 -28.85 -0.66 15.35
CA THR A 584 -29.38 0.37 14.44
C THR A 584 -29.18 1.76 15.02
N ASP A 585 -29.54 2.00 16.29
CA ASP A 585 -29.39 3.30 16.95
C ASP A 585 -27.91 3.73 16.99
N MET A 586 -27.00 2.78 17.23
CA MET A 586 -25.55 3.02 17.16
C MET A 586 -25.10 3.48 15.78
N CYS A 587 -25.66 2.93 14.70
CA CYS A 587 -25.37 3.41 13.34
C CYS A 587 -25.94 4.80 13.10
N GLU A 588 -27.15 5.10 13.56
CA GLU A 588 -27.73 6.45 13.45
C GLU A 588 -26.98 7.49 14.30
N ASP A 589 -26.38 7.08 15.42
CA ASP A 589 -25.47 7.91 16.20
C ASP A 589 -24.20 8.27 15.41
N LEU A 590 -23.70 7.35 14.58
CA LEU A 590 -22.49 7.54 13.76
C LEU A 590 -22.78 8.28 12.45
N PHE A 591 -23.94 7.98 11.84
CA PHE A 591 -24.38 8.42 10.52
C PHE A 591 -25.80 9.00 10.62
N PRO A 592 -25.96 10.24 11.14
CA PRO A 592 -27.27 10.79 11.39
C PRO A 592 -28.13 10.87 10.10
N PRO A 593 -29.33 10.26 10.08
CA PRO A 593 -30.25 10.37 8.95
C PRO A 593 -30.76 11.81 8.78
N PRO A 594 -31.36 12.18 7.63
CA PRO A 594 -31.79 13.56 7.36
C PRO A 594 -32.73 14.18 8.41
N GLY A 595 -33.50 13.36 9.13
CA GLY A 595 -34.40 13.80 10.21
C GLY A 595 -33.75 13.94 11.59
N ARG A 596 -32.44 13.66 11.72
CA ARG A 596 -31.71 13.69 12.98
C ARG A 596 -30.57 14.71 12.90
N GLU A 597 -30.69 15.78 13.68
CA GLU A 597 -29.78 16.95 13.58
C GLU A 597 -28.31 16.61 13.81
N ALA A 598 -28.01 15.70 14.76
CA ALA A 598 -26.64 15.29 15.06
C ALA A 598 -26.55 13.91 15.74
N GLY A 599 -25.32 13.39 15.78
CA GLY A 599 -24.91 12.21 16.51
C GLY A 599 -23.56 12.45 17.18
N VAL A 600 -22.73 11.40 17.33
CA VAL A 600 -21.35 11.59 17.75
C VAL A 600 -20.51 12.10 16.57
N ASP A 601 -19.77 13.18 16.80
CA ASP A 601 -18.99 13.88 15.78
C ASP A 601 -17.68 13.14 15.46
N LEU A 602 -17.82 11.97 14.82
CA LEU A 602 -16.74 11.15 14.27
C LEU A 602 -16.73 11.16 12.75
N PHE A 603 -17.90 11.24 12.11
CA PHE A 603 -18.05 11.25 10.66
C PHE A 603 -18.80 12.49 10.21
N VAL A 604 -18.45 12.98 9.03
CA VAL A 604 -19.09 14.13 8.37
C VAL A 604 -19.57 13.71 7.00
N ARG A 605 -20.66 14.33 6.52
CA ARG A 605 -21.11 14.15 5.14
C ARG A 605 -20.00 14.56 4.18
N THR A 606 -19.86 13.82 3.09
CA THR A 606 -18.94 14.21 2.02
C THR A 606 -19.33 15.57 1.44
N PRO A 607 -18.37 16.38 0.93
CA PRO A 607 -18.69 17.64 0.26
C PRO A 607 -19.76 17.53 -0.82
N SER A 608 -19.74 16.46 -1.63
CA SER A 608 -20.77 16.19 -2.65
C SER A 608 -22.16 16.02 -2.02
N CYS A 609 -22.30 15.18 -0.98
CA CYS A 609 -23.58 14.97 -0.29
C CYS A 609 -24.05 16.23 0.46
N ALA A 610 -23.13 17.02 1.03
CA ALA A 610 -23.48 18.27 1.69
C ALA A 610 -24.02 19.34 0.71
N ALA A 611 -23.62 19.28 -0.56
CA ALA A 611 -24.09 20.19 -1.60
C ALA A 611 -25.45 19.79 -2.19
N ASP A 612 -25.82 18.50 -2.14
CA ASP A 612 -27.10 17.98 -2.62
C ASP A 612 -27.86 17.21 -1.52
N PRO A 613 -28.81 17.85 -0.82
CA PRO A 613 -29.60 17.22 0.23
C PRO A 613 -30.48 16.04 -0.23
N ALA A 614 -30.70 15.87 -1.54
CA ALA A 614 -31.49 14.76 -2.08
C ALA A 614 -30.65 13.51 -2.39
N ALA A 615 -29.31 13.62 -2.35
CA ALA A 615 -28.41 12.50 -2.53
C ALA A 615 -28.45 11.55 -1.32
N GLU A 616 -28.23 10.26 -1.58
CA GLU A 616 -28.04 9.26 -0.52
C GLU A 616 -26.90 9.72 0.42
N PRO A 617 -27.06 9.55 1.73
CA PRO A 617 -26.12 10.09 2.70
C PRO A 617 -24.79 9.34 2.66
N GLU A 618 -23.73 9.97 2.15
CA GLU A 618 -22.37 9.41 2.20
C GLU A 618 -21.49 10.14 3.22
N PHE A 619 -20.84 9.38 4.11
CA PHE A 619 -20.01 9.92 5.17
C PHE A 619 -18.52 9.59 5.03
N ALA A 620 -17.66 10.49 5.52
CA ALA A 620 -16.23 10.31 5.65
C ALA A 620 -15.74 10.65 7.07
N PRO A 621 -14.61 10.09 7.53
CA PRO A 621 -14.05 10.42 8.84
C PRO A 621 -13.84 11.94 8.99
N ASN A 622 -14.22 12.50 10.13
CA ASN A 622 -14.04 13.92 10.40
C ASN A 622 -12.54 14.24 10.60
N PRO A 623 -11.90 15.00 9.70
CA PRO A 623 -10.47 15.29 9.80
C PRO A 623 -10.09 16.15 11.01
N ALA A 624 -11.05 16.81 11.66
CA ALA A 624 -10.83 17.59 12.88
C ALA A 624 -10.77 16.73 14.16
N ARG A 625 -10.93 15.40 14.07
CA ARG A 625 -11.06 14.49 15.20
C ARG A 625 -9.84 13.59 15.30
N THR A 626 -8.72 14.18 15.71
CA THR A 626 -7.40 13.52 15.80
C THR A 626 -6.94 13.23 17.24
N ASN A 627 -7.72 13.61 18.25
CA ASN A 627 -7.37 13.40 19.64
C ASN A 627 -7.53 11.92 20.09
N GLU A 628 -7.09 11.62 21.31
CA GLU A 628 -7.09 10.26 21.84
C GLU A 628 -8.50 9.68 22.01
N ALA A 629 -9.47 10.48 22.46
CA ALA A 629 -10.86 10.06 22.62
C ALA A 629 -11.48 9.67 21.28
N ALA A 630 -11.34 10.52 20.26
CA ALA A 630 -11.77 10.22 18.89
C ALA A 630 -11.08 8.96 18.35
N SER A 631 -9.75 8.84 18.56
CA SER A 631 -8.98 7.67 18.12
C SER A 631 -9.49 6.37 18.75
N ALA A 632 -9.89 6.40 20.04
CA ALA A 632 -10.44 5.25 20.72
C ALA A 632 -11.82 4.87 20.17
N LEU A 633 -12.68 5.86 19.88
CA LEU A 633 -13.98 5.61 19.28
C LEU A 633 -13.87 5.11 17.82
N PHE A 634 -12.97 5.66 17.00
CA PHE A 634 -12.72 5.13 15.65
C PHE A 634 -12.24 3.67 15.68
N ARG A 635 -11.36 3.32 16.62
CA ARG A 635 -10.96 1.91 16.83
C ARG A 635 -12.18 1.05 17.17
N PHE A 636 -13.09 1.55 18.00
CA PHE A 636 -14.32 0.85 18.34
C PHE A 636 -15.29 0.70 17.15
N VAL A 637 -15.41 1.70 16.27
CA VAL A 637 -16.13 1.56 14.99
C VAL A 637 -15.57 0.38 14.19
N GLY A 638 -14.24 0.27 14.07
CA GLY A 638 -13.59 -0.87 13.41
C GLY A 638 -13.88 -2.22 14.08
N VAL A 639 -13.97 -2.26 15.41
CA VAL A 639 -14.42 -3.46 16.15
C VAL A 639 -15.85 -3.83 15.76
N MET A 640 -16.76 -2.86 15.71
CA MET A 640 -18.16 -3.09 15.35
C MET A 640 -18.34 -3.52 13.89
N MET A 641 -17.54 -2.99 12.96
CA MET A 641 -17.49 -3.50 11.58
C MET A 641 -17.08 -4.97 11.55
N GLY A 642 -16.06 -5.34 12.34
CA GLY A 642 -15.62 -6.73 12.48
C GLY A 642 -16.68 -7.65 13.09
N VAL A 643 -17.43 -7.17 14.08
CA VAL A 643 -18.58 -7.87 14.68
C VAL A 643 -19.68 -8.08 13.63
N SER A 644 -20.04 -7.02 12.90
CA SER A 644 -21.07 -7.06 11.86
C SER A 644 -20.72 -8.08 10.76
N LEU A 645 -19.47 -8.09 10.29
CA LEU A 645 -18.97 -9.03 9.29
C LEU A 645 -18.98 -10.48 9.80
N ARG A 646 -18.60 -10.72 11.06
CA ARG A 646 -18.51 -12.07 11.65
C ARG A 646 -19.87 -12.74 11.81
N PHE A 647 -20.84 -11.99 12.31
CA PHE A 647 -22.17 -12.52 12.65
C PHE A 647 -23.24 -12.20 11.60
N ARG A 648 -22.87 -11.49 10.54
CA ARG A 648 -23.79 -11.02 9.48
C ARG A 648 -24.94 -10.21 10.03
N PHE A 649 -24.64 -9.33 11.00
CA PHE A 649 -25.63 -8.39 11.52
C PHE A 649 -26.01 -7.30 10.50
N CYS A 650 -25.24 -7.14 9.41
CA CYS A 650 -25.53 -6.21 8.31
C CYS A 650 -25.81 -4.78 8.81
N MET A 651 -24.94 -4.27 9.67
CA MET A 651 -25.05 -2.91 10.20
C MET A 651 -24.83 -1.91 9.04
N PRO A 652 -25.69 -0.88 8.89
CA PRO A 652 -25.61 0.08 7.79
C PRO A 652 -24.51 1.12 8.06
N PHE A 653 -23.27 0.78 7.68
CA PHE A 653 -22.17 1.74 7.71
C PHE A 653 -22.21 2.58 6.43
N GLU A 654 -22.74 3.80 6.52
CA GLU A 654 -22.97 4.72 5.38
C GLU A 654 -21.69 5.47 4.96
N LEU A 655 -20.58 4.74 4.79
CA LEU A 655 -19.31 5.33 4.39
C LEU A 655 -19.21 5.51 2.88
N ALA A 656 -18.64 6.64 2.46
CA ALA A 656 -18.38 6.93 1.06
C ALA A 656 -17.49 5.85 0.41
N PRO A 657 -17.70 5.49 -0.88
CA PRO A 657 -16.93 4.44 -1.56
C PRO A 657 -15.40 4.59 -1.46
N VAL A 658 -14.90 5.82 -1.48
CA VAL A 658 -13.46 6.13 -1.32
C VAL A 658 -12.92 5.72 0.06
N VAL A 659 -13.74 5.80 1.11
CA VAL A 659 -13.36 5.40 2.47
C VAL A 659 -13.20 3.89 2.56
N TRP A 660 -14.09 3.12 1.92
CA TRP A 660 -13.95 1.66 1.84
C TRP A 660 -12.66 1.23 1.14
N ARG A 661 -12.27 1.93 0.07
CA ARG A 661 -10.99 1.72 -0.62
C ARG A 661 -9.81 2.02 0.30
N LEU A 662 -9.86 3.10 1.07
CA LEU A 662 -8.83 3.44 2.05
C LEU A 662 -8.71 2.38 3.15
N VAL A 663 -9.84 1.89 3.68
CA VAL A 663 -9.87 0.79 4.67
C VAL A 663 -9.28 -0.51 4.10
N ALA A 664 -9.49 -0.78 2.81
CA ALA A 664 -8.88 -1.92 2.11
C ALA A 664 -7.38 -1.73 1.81
N GLY A 665 -6.83 -0.54 2.01
CA GLY A 665 -5.44 -0.20 1.67
C GLY A 665 -5.21 -0.03 0.16
N ASP A 666 -6.26 0.26 -0.60
CA ASP A 666 -6.19 0.50 -2.03
C ASP A 666 -5.54 1.85 -2.35
N THR A 667 -4.92 1.93 -3.53
CA THR A 667 -4.47 3.21 -4.08
C THR A 667 -5.66 3.97 -4.61
N VAL A 668 -5.95 5.13 -4.03
CA VAL A 668 -7.05 6.01 -4.42
C VAL A 668 -6.54 7.16 -5.30
N GLY A 669 -7.35 7.55 -6.28
CA GLY A 669 -7.01 8.58 -7.26
C GLY A 669 -8.07 9.67 -7.42
N MET A 670 -7.92 10.48 -8.47
CA MET A 670 -8.84 11.58 -8.77
C MET A 670 -10.28 11.10 -9.00
N GLU A 671 -10.47 9.98 -9.70
CA GLU A 671 -11.80 9.41 -9.96
C GLU A 671 -12.50 8.97 -8.66
N ASP A 672 -11.75 8.48 -7.68
CA ASP A 672 -12.32 8.09 -6.39
C ASP A 672 -12.72 9.30 -5.55
N LEU A 673 -11.96 10.38 -5.67
CA LEU A 673 -12.29 11.66 -5.05
C LEU A 673 -13.55 12.28 -5.66
N ALA A 674 -13.83 12.03 -6.95
CA ALA A 674 -14.93 12.67 -7.67
C ALA A 674 -16.30 12.35 -7.06
N GLY A 675 -16.49 11.14 -6.53
CA GLY A 675 -17.73 10.78 -5.82
C GLY A 675 -17.92 11.61 -4.54
N ALA A 676 -16.85 11.81 -3.77
CA ALA A 676 -16.92 12.50 -2.49
C ALA A 676 -16.79 14.04 -2.57
N ASP A 677 -16.06 14.57 -3.56
CA ASP A 677 -15.82 16.01 -3.75
C ASP A 677 -15.74 16.36 -5.25
N GLY A 678 -16.88 16.27 -5.93
CA GLY A 678 -16.98 16.49 -7.38
C GLY A 678 -16.59 17.92 -7.79
N ALA A 679 -16.86 18.92 -6.94
CA ALA A 679 -16.51 20.31 -7.19
C ALA A 679 -14.98 20.52 -7.25
N VAL A 680 -14.24 19.95 -6.31
CA VAL A 680 -12.77 20.01 -6.34
C VAL A 680 -12.22 19.27 -7.55
N VAL A 681 -12.76 18.10 -7.90
CA VAL A 681 -12.30 17.37 -9.10
C VAL A 681 -12.58 18.14 -10.38
N ALA A 682 -13.73 18.79 -10.51
CA ALA A 682 -14.04 19.65 -11.66
C ALA A 682 -13.03 20.81 -11.80
N LEU A 683 -12.67 21.46 -10.68
CA LEU A 683 -11.62 22.48 -10.67
C LEU A 683 -10.27 21.90 -11.10
N LEU A 684 -9.85 20.77 -10.55
CA LEU A 684 -8.57 20.16 -10.86
C LEU A 684 -8.48 19.69 -12.32
N ARG A 685 -9.55 19.13 -12.88
CA ARG A 685 -9.64 18.82 -14.32
C ARG A 685 -9.52 20.09 -15.16
N SER A 686 -10.18 21.18 -14.76
CA SER A 686 -10.05 22.46 -15.47
C SER A 686 -8.62 23.02 -15.46
N VAL A 687 -7.85 22.76 -14.39
CA VAL A 687 -6.42 23.09 -14.29
C VAL A 687 -5.59 22.20 -15.21
N GLU A 688 -5.85 20.89 -15.21
CA GLU A 688 -5.11 19.89 -16.01
C GLU A 688 -5.32 20.08 -17.52
N ASP A 689 -6.57 20.26 -17.92
CA ASP A 689 -7.04 20.42 -19.30
C ASP A 689 -6.88 21.85 -19.84
N TRP A 690 -6.34 22.77 -19.02
CA TRP A 690 -6.15 24.15 -19.47
C TRP A 690 -5.24 24.19 -20.70
N MET A 691 -5.72 24.90 -21.72
CA MET A 691 -4.98 25.21 -22.93
C MET A 691 -4.77 26.72 -23.03
N PRO A 692 -3.62 27.16 -23.57
CA PRO A 692 -3.42 28.57 -23.84
C PRO A 692 -4.50 29.08 -24.81
N PRO A 693 -5.02 30.30 -24.60
CA PRO A 693 -5.98 30.89 -25.52
C PRO A 693 -5.38 30.92 -26.93
N ALA A 694 -6.07 30.32 -27.90
CA ALA A 694 -5.57 30.20 -29.26
C ALA A 694 -5.20 31.58 -29.82
N GLY A 695 -3.90 31.82 -30.00
CA GLY A 695 -3.41 32.99 -30.71
C GLY A 695 -3.89 32.94 -32.15
N ARG A 696 -4.76 33.87 -32.54
CA ARG A 696 -4.69 34.40 -33.90
C ARG A 696 -3.26 34.92 -34.07
N ASP A 697 -2.54 34.37 -35.04
CA ASP A 697 -1.19 34.72 -35.48
C ASP A 697 0.00 33.90 -34.91
N ALA A 698 -0.03 32.58 -35.08
CA ALA A 698 1.19 31.75 -35.12
C ALA A 698 1.91 31.84 -36.49
N SER A 699 2.10 33.06 -37.01
CA SER A 699 2.85 33.34 -38.24
C SER A 699 3.71 34.60 -38.15
N ARG A 700 4.44 34.78 -37.04
CA ARG A 700 5.59 35.68 -37.01
C ARG A 700 6.80 35.03 -36.34
N GLY A 701 7.63 34.45 -37.22
CA GLY A 701 9.08 34.40 -37.13
C GLY A 701 9.70 33.93 -35.82
N ALA A 702 10.18 32.68 -35.81
CA ALA A 702 11.39 32.35 -35.06
C ALA A 702 12.53 33.23 -35.59
N GLY A 703 12.81 34.33 -34.87
CA GLY A 703 13.99 35.16 -35.06
C GLY A 703 14.90 34.97 -33.86
N ASP A 704 16.05 34.33 -34.09
CA ASP A 704 17.19 34.38 -33.18
C ASP A 704 17.52 35.84 -32.83
N GLY A 705 17.53 36.15 -31.53
CA GLY A 705 17.90 37.45 -31.00
C GLY A 705 18.66 37.29 -29.70
N ALA A 706 19.99 37.24 -29.80
CA ALA A 706 20.89 37.26 -28.66
C ALA A 706 20.98 38.66 -28.02
N ALA A 707 20.97 38.67 -26.67
CA ALA A 707 21.58 39.63 -25.74
C ALA A 707 21.17 41.12 -25.76
N GLY A 708 20.62 41.58 -24.60
CA GLY A 708 20.74 42.97 -24.15
C GLY A 708 19.59 43.46 -23.25
N GLY A 709 19.83 43.61 -21.94
CA GLY A 709 18.97 44.36 -21.00
C GLY A 709 18.61 43.57 -19.75
N GLY A 710 18.85 44.13 -18.56
CA GLY A 710 18.59 43.51 -17.25
C GLY A 710 17.12 43.34 -16.91
N GLY A 711 16.41 42.51 -17.68
CA GLY A 711 15.07 42.03 -17.37
C GLY A 711 15.13 40.85 -16.40
N VAL A 712 14.22 40.86 -15.44
CA VAL A 712 13.99 39.76 -14.49
C VAL A 712 13.75 38.47 -15.28
N SER A 713 14.46 37.39 -14.94
CA SER A 713 14.22 36.09 -15.58
C SER A 713 12.81 35.58 -15.25
N GLY A 714 12.19 34.79 -16.14
CA GLY A 714 10.85 34.25 -15.89
C GLY A 714 10.74 33.45 -14.58
N ALA A 715 11.85 32.87 -14.11
CA ALA A 715 11.92 32.19 -12.81
C ALA A 715 11.87 33.17 -11.63
N GLU A 716 12.64 34.26 -11.68
CA GLU A 716 12.62 35.32 -10.66
C GLU A 716 11.26 36.04 -10.63
N ALA A 717 10.62 36.23 -11.80
CA ALA A 717 9.27 36.77 -11.90
C ALA A 717 8.23 35.84 -11.24
N ALA A 718 8.31 34.53 -11.48
CA ALA A 718 7.43 33.55 -10.84
C ALA A 718 7.60 33.52 -9.31
N GLU A 719 8.83 33.67 -8.82
CA GLU A 719 9.13 33.75 -7.38
C GLU A 719 8.57 35.03 -6.76
N ALA A 720 8.72 36.18 -7.42
CA ALA A 720 8.14 37.44 -6.98
C ALA A 720 6.61 37.38 -6.92
N VAL A 721 5.95 36.83 -7.95
CA VAL A 721 4.49 36.60 -7.96
C VAL A 721 4.07 35.69 -6.80
N ALA A 722 4.80 34.59 -6.56
CA ALA A 722 4.49 33.67 -5.47
C ALA A 722 4.58 34.35 -4.09
N ALA A 723 5.60 35.19 -3.88
CA ALA A 723 5.84 35.95 -2.65
C ALA A 723 4.75 37.01 -2.41
N LEU A 724 4.41 37.81 -3.42
CA LEU A 724 3.39 38.85 -3.29
C LEU A 724 2.01 38.26 -2.98
N LEU A 725 1.63 37.17 -3.66
CA LEU A 725 0.40 36.44 -3.34
C LEU A 725 0.42 35.84 -1.92
N LEU A 726 1.59 35.58 -1.32
CA LEU A 726 1.72 35.08 0.06
C LEU A 726 1.47 36.18 1.07
N ASP A 727 1.91 37.39 0.75
CA ASP A 727 1.72 38.58 1.58
C ASP A 727 0.29 39.16 1.47
N GLY A 728 -0.56 38.52 0.66
CA GLY A 728 -1.98 38.86 0.53
C GLY A 728 -2.32 39.76 -0.65
N ALA A 729 -1.37 40.01 -1.56
CA ALA A 729 -1.64 40.74 -2.79
C ALA A 729 -2.75 40.05 -3.62
N VAL A 730 -3.61 40.85 -4.23
CA VAL A 730 -4.76 40.40 -5.03
C VAL A 730 -4.53 40.79 -6.48
N LEU A 731 -4.73 39.83 -7.40
CA LEU A 731 -4.59 40.04 -8.84
C LEU A 731 -5.49 41.18 -9.33
N GLY A 732 -4.91 42.18 -10.00
CA GLY A 732 -5.63 43.35 -10.51
C GLY A 732 -5.85 44.50 -9.51
N ASP A 733 -5.47 44.31 -8.23
CA ASP A 733 -5.57 45.32 -7.18
C ASP A 733 -4.18 45.76 -6.63
N ASP A 734 -3.11 45.05 -6.99
CA ASP A 734 -1.74 45.28 -6.51
C ASP A 734 -0.78 45.52 -7.68
N GLU A 735 -0.28 46.75 -7.80
CA GLU A 735 0.59 47.17 -8.90
C GLU A 735 1.92 46.39 -8.94
N ALA A 736 2.44 45.95 -7.78
CA ALA A 736 3.68 45.19 -7.72
C ALA A 736 3.47 43.75 -8.21
N LEU A 737 2.31 43.16 -7.89
CA LEU A 737 1.90 41.85 -8.37
C LEU A 737 1.68 41.86 -9.89
N ASP A 738 0.99 42.89 -10.40
CA ASP A 738 0.74 43.05 -11.83
C ASP A 738 2.05 43.28 -12.62
N ALA A 739 3.00 44.03 -12.06
CA ALA A 739 4.32 44.20 -12.64
C ALA A 739 5.13 42.88 -12.66
N ALA A 740 5.06 42.09 -11.58
CA ALA A 740 5.71 40.78 -11.52
C ALA A 740 5.09 39.78 -12.51
N LEU A 741 3.76 39.81 -12.68
CA LEU A 741 3.05 38.98 -13.67
C LEU A 741 3.41 39.34 -15.10
N ALA A 742 3.59 40.62 -15.40
CA ALA A 742 4.03 41.08 -16.72
C ALA A 742 5.45 40.58 -17.09
N GLY A 743 6.24 40.15 -16.10
CA GLY A 743 7.54 39.51 -16.31
C GLY A 743 7.46 38.02 -16.68
N LEU A 744 6.29 37.38 -16.60
CA LEU A 744 6.10 35.98 -17.00
C LEU A 744 5.84 35.84 -18.50
N PRO A 745 6.15 34.66 -19.10
CA PRO A 745 5.65 34.31 -20.42
C PRO A 745 4.12 34.49 -20.51
N ALA A 746 3.60 34.90 -21.67
CA ALA A 746 2.18 35.23 -21.83
C ALA A 746 1.23 34.08 -21.42
N ASP A 747 1.57 32.84 -21.78
CA ASP A 747 0.79 31.66 -21.41
C ASP A 747 0.81 31.41 -19.90
N ASP A 748 1.97 31.61 -19.25
CA ASP A 748 2.15 31.45 -17.81
C ASP A 748 1.37 32.52 -17.04
N ALA A 749 1.45 33.78 -17.48
CA ALA A 749 0.68 34.90 -16.92
C ALA A 749 -0.84 34.66 -17.07
N ALA A 750 -1.29 34.20 -18.24
CA ALA A 750 -2.70 33.89 -18.49
C ALA A 750 -3.21 32.75 -17.60
N PHE A 751 -2.40 31.70 -17.41
CA PHE A 751 -2.71 30.60 -16.50
C PHE A 751 -2.83 31.09 -15.04
N VAL A 752 -1.85 31.86 -14.57
CA VAL A 752 -1.83 32.41 -13.20
C VAL A 752 -3.05 33.28 -12.94
N THR A 753 -3.40 34.17 -13.87
CA THR A 753 -4.60 35.00 -13.79
C THR A 753 -5.88 34.16 -13.77
N ARG A 754 -5.99 33.13 -14.62
CA ARG A 754 -7.18 32.28 -14.72
C ARG A 754 -7.47 31.50 -13.43
N PHE A 755 -6.43 31.06 -12.74
CA PHE A 755 -6.54 30.20 -11.55
C PHE A 755 -6.19 30.90 -10.23
N GLY A 756 -6.00 32.23 -10.25
CA GLY A 756 -5.78 33.00 -9.03
C GLY A 756 -4.41 32.77 -8.37
N GLY A 757 -3.39 32.41 -9.15
CA GLY A 757 -2.04 32.16 -8.63
C GLY A 757 -1.97 31.01 -7.63
N LEU A 758 -2.40 29.82 -8.07
CA LEU A 758 -2.27 28.58 -7.30
C LEU A 758 -0.80 28.33 -6.92
N ARG A 759 -0.58 27.78 -5.73
CA ARG A 759 0.75 27.52 -5.15
C ARG A 759 0.81 26.15 -4.51
N PHE A 760 2.00 25.54 -4.49
CA PHE A 760 2.25 24.26 -3.83
C PHE A 760 3.63 24.20 -3.18
N VAL A 761 3.80 23.30 -2.21
CA VAL A 761 5.11 22.98 -1.65
C VAL A 761 5.62 21.74 -2.35
N ASP A 762 6.82 21.82 -2.93
CA ASP A 762 7.48 20.69 -3.57
C ASP A 762 8.11 19.80 -2.48
N SER A 763 7.28 19.04 -1.77
CA SER A 763 7.75 17.88 -1.00
C SER A 763 7.53 16.66 -1.87
N LEU A 764 8.61 16.00 -2.30
CA LEU A 764 8.50 14.71 -2.99
C LEU A 764 7.54 13.80 -2.21
N PRO A 765 6.60 13.11 -2.87
CA PRO A 765 5.65 12.23 -2.21
C PRO A 765 6.36 10.97 -1.71
N GLY A 766 7.02 11.08 -0.55
CA GLY A 766 7.62 9.97 0.19
C GLY A 766 7.09 10.00 1.60
N GLY A 767 6.33 8.97 1.98
CA GLY A 767 5.94 8.75 3.37
C GLY A 767 7.15 8.71 4.29
N ASP A 768 6.92 9.18 5.52
CA ASP A 768 7.80 9.18 6.69
C ASP A 768 8.88 8.08 6.66
N GLY A 769 10.15 8.46 6.46
CA GLY A 769 11.26 7.49 6.50
C GLY A 769 12.68 7.98 6.19
N ALA A 770 12.88 9.09 5.48
CA ALA A 770 14.21 9.70 5.31
C ALA A 770 14.07 11.22 5.14
N PRO A 771 14.96 12.04 5.73
CA PRO A 771 14.87 13.49 5.64
C PRO A 771 15.35 13.93 4.25
N LEU A 772 14.44 14.08 3.30
CA LEU A 772 14.68 14.88 2.10
C LEU A 772 13.86 16.17 2.23
N VAL A 773 14.58 17.19 2.70
CA VAL A 773 14.21 18.61 2.81
C VAL A 773 13.01 18.90 3.73
N GLN A 774 13.28 19.00 5.03
CA GLN A 774 12.48 19.91 5.86
C GLN A 774 12.72 21.34 5.35
N GLY A 775 11.75 21.89 4.62
CA GLY A 775 11.78 23.28 4.14
C GLY A 775 11.44 23.49 2.67
N GLY A 776 10.61 22.65 2.03
CA GLY A 776 10.22 22.85 0.63
C GLY A 776 9.72 24.27 0.34
N GLU A 777 10.28 24.90 -0.69
CA GLU A 777 9.87 26.22 -1.15
C GLU A 777 8.45 26.15 -1.73
N ARG A 778 7.61 27.15 -1.42
CA ARG A 778 6.28 27.30 -2.03
C ARG A 778 6.46 27.81 -3.46
N ARG A 779 6.12 26.99 -4.45
CA ARG A 779 6.22 27.30 -5.88
C ARG A 779 4.88 27.72 -6.45
N LEU A 780 4.91 28.69 -7.38
CA LEU A 780 3.77 29.06 -8.21
C LEU A 780 3.44 27.90 -9.16
N VAL A 781 2.15 27.59 -9.31
CA VAL A 781 1.71 26.59 -10.29
C VAL A 781 1.68 27.24 -11.67
N LEU A 782 2.52 26.72 -12.55
CA LEU A 782 2.59 27.07 -13.96
C LEU A 782 2.09 25.89 -14.83
N PRO A 783 1.76 26.11 -16.11
CA PRO A 783 1.38 25.05 -17.05
C PRO A 783 2.32 23.84 -17.01
N ALA A 784 3.64 24.04 -16.93
CA ALA A 784 4.61 22.94 -16.87
C ALA A 784 4.53 22.08 -15.58
N SER A 785 4.03 22.66 -14.48
CA SER A 785 3.94 22.01 -13.16
C SER A 785 2.53 21.54 -12.78
N ARG A 786 1.51 21.79 -13.63
CA ARG A 786 0.10 21.57 -13.29
C ARG A 786 -0.25 20.12 -12.95
N ALA A 787 0.33 19.15 -13.66
CA ALA A 787 0.09 17.73 -13.39
C ALA A 787 0.61 17.29 -12.01
N ALA A 788 1.78 17.83 -11.61
CA ALA A 788 2.34 17.60 -10.28
C ALA A 788 1.46 18.24 -9.20
N PHE A 789 0.99 19.48 -9.42
CA PHE A 789 0.04 20.14 -8.54
C PHE A 789 -1.25 19.33 -8.35
N VAL A 790 -1.89 18.91 -9.43
CA VAL A 790 -3.13 18.11 -9.39
C VAL A 790 -2.92 16.83 -8.59
N THR A 791 -1.83 16.10 -8.88
CA THR A 791 -1.46 14.88 -8.15
C THR A 791 -1.31 15.14 -6.65
N LEU A 792 -0.59 16.19 -6.26
CA LEU A 792 -0.37 16.54 -4.86
C LEU A 792 -1.67 16.94 -4.15
N VAL A 793 -2.55 17.70 -4.81
CA VAL A 793 -3.84 18.10 -4.22
C VAL A 793 -4.75 16.89 -4.03
N VAL A 794 -4.85 16.00 -5.03
CA VAL A 794 -5.61 14.75 -4.93
C VAL A 794 -5.11 13.93 -3.75
N GLN A 795 -3.79 13.71 -3.66
CA GLN A 795 -3.19 12.99 -2.53
C GLN A 795 -3.45 13.67 -1.19
N ALA A 796 -3.30 14.99 -1.09
CA ALA A 796 -3.53 15.75 0.14
C ALA A 796 -4.99 15.70 0.58
N ARG A 797 -5.95 15.72 -0.35
CA ARG A 797 -7.38 15.59 -0.06
C ARG A 797 -7.71 14.19 0.45
N LEU A 798 -7.22 13.16 -0.22
CA LEU A 798 -7.44 11.76 0.17
C LEU A 798 -6.76 11.42 1.51
N ARG A 799 -5.59 12.00 1.80
CA ARG A 799 -4.89 11.88 3.09
C ARG A 799 -5.71 12.39 4.27
N ARG A 800 -6.69 13.28 4.08
CA ARG A 800 -7.57 13.75 5.18
C ARG A 800 -8.45 12.64 5.74
N TRP A 801 -8.71 11.60 4.95
CA TRP A 801 -9.53 10.45 5.33
C TRP A 801 -8.70 9.19 5.59
N ALA A 802 -7.39 9.25 5.30
CA ALA A 802 -6.46 8.17 5.59
C ALA A 802 -5.77 8.42 6.93
N PRO A 803 -5.48 7.37 7.72
CA PRO A 803 -4.58 7.52 8.86
C PRO A 803 -3.20 8.00 8.37
N PRO A 804 -2.48 8.83 9.15
CA PRO A 804 -1.08 9.11 8.85
C PRO A 804 -0.30 7.78 8.80
N PRO A 805 0.64 7.61 7.86
CA PRO A 805 1.45 6.40 7.80
C PRO A 805 2.18 6.18 9.13
N ALA A 806 2.24 4.93 9.57
CA ALA A 806 2.74 4.52 10.88
C ALA A 806 4.26 4.33 10.92
#